data_AF-A0A1Y2JNY7-F1
#
_entry.id   AF-A0A1Y2JNY7-F1
#
_cell.length_a   1.000
_cell.length_b   1.000
_cell.length_c   1.000
_cell.angle_alpha   90.00
_cell.angle_beta   90.00
_cell.angle_gamma   90.00
#
_symmetry.space_group_name_H-M   'P 1'
#
loop_
_entity.id
_entity.type
_entity.pdbx_description
1 polymer ?
#
loop_
_entity_poly.entity_id
_entity_poly.type
_entity_poly.pdbx_seq_one_letter_code
_entity_poly.pdbx_strand_id
1 'polypeptide(L)'
;MGEADKVSVQLGLIEAHEQTIGKIFSDSYGFEIPPYQRPYAWEEEQATELLTDLLEAMDNTEISGGVYFLGSVVLIKSPADPKSLVVDGQQRLTTLTILISVLRDLTLNEEVRINRRSFVFQRANPDSGTVDRYRLLLRSQDRAFFSKFIQIPDATSELPDPTKLQGSQQRIAENASYFRRQLMKMEEERRNKLVAFIIQRCYVVAVAVPTPESARRIFRVLNARGLDLTATDILKADLLDRAGHTRELDLASRWEAIEQRLGRDKMVELFGHIRMIFERDKPRVALEDGFPTYVKPFKGDADLFMTDFLEPLAEAYSLLSNRQLLRNRFGLDAYRAVQSLDRVDNKDWVPAAILCLWKMQDGGLIAKFLIDLERLTYLLFCIRAEVNVRISRNVDVMDIIDPRPEKPVPMFGLDLSEAEQFQFLDALSGPLYTKTRVCKPVLLRLDEALSSGGATYDDIVSIEHVLPQTVNEGSDWAQLFPVEQERKEWTHRLANLVLLTRRLNTKASNWDFDRKKTQYFASEDGSSPFPLTQAVLQTPTWNLQFLKDRQRTLIQALGKLWKLEVSLLDRADDFRSKPLSATKLVEIEEGTWLSDTLRALKELGGKAFLPDLYVKVEQVRLDAKRSLPANYQAIVRKILEENSEDSDAHRKRHSLFRNADKGKGLWIVA
;
A
#
# COMPACT_ATOMS: atom_id res chain seq x y z
N MET A 1 -44.46 -3.35 -47.48
CA MET A 1 -43.36 -2.44 -47.08
C MET A 1 -42.94 -2.82 -45.67
N GLY A 2 -41.71 -3.27 -45.50
CA GLY A 2 -41.18 -3.66 -44.20
C GLY A 2 -40.04 -4.67 -44.29
N GLU A 3 -38.98 -4.35 -45.06
CA GLU A 3 -37.69 -5.00 -44.87
C GLU A 3 -37.01 -4.33 -43.67
N ALA A 4 -36.86 -5.08 -42.59
CA ALA A 4 -36.00 -4.72 -41.47
C ALA A 4 -34.63 -5.38 -41.72
N ASP A 5 -33.65 -4.55 -42.04
CA ASP A 5 -32.24 -4.89 -42.12
C ASP A 5 -31.78 -5.59 -40.83
N LYS A 6 -31.54 -6.90 -40.92
CA LYS A 6 -30.68 -7.61 -39.96
C LYS A 6 -29.23 -7.34 -40.36
N VAL A 7 -28.65 -6.29 -39.80
CA VAL A 7 -27.19 -6.15 -39.75
C VAL A 7 -26.65 -7.28 -38.89
N SER A 8 -26.16 -8.33 -39.55
CA SER A 8 -25.37 -9.38 -38.92
C SER A 8 -24.00 -8.80 -38.58
N VAL A 9 -23.79 -8.49 -37.30
CA VAL A 9 -22.45 -8.16 -36.78
C VAL A 9 -21.62 -9.44 -36.84
N GLN A 10 -20.77 -9.57 -37.86
CA GLN A 10 -19.71 -10.58 -37.86
C GLN A 10 -18.80 -10.32 -36.65
N LEU A 11 -18.92 -11.17 -35.63
CA LEU A 11 -17.93 -11.30 -34.56
C LEU A 11 -16.60 -11.67 -35.21
N GLY A 12 -15.68 -10.72 -35.33
CA GLY A 12 -14.36 -10.96 -35.93
C GLY A 12 -13.62 -12.06 -35.18
N LEU A 13 -13.09 -13.04 -35.92
CA LEU A 13 -12.36 -14.18 -35.38
C LEU A 13 -11.07 -13.73 -34.68
N ILE A 14 -10.75 -14.36 -33.55
CA ILE A 14 -9.42 -14.29 -32.92
C ILE A 14 -8.49 -15.17 -33.76
N GLU A 15 -7.41 -14.60 -34.28
CA GLU A 15 -6.41 -15.33 -35.06
C GLU A 15 -5.16 -15.53 -34.20
N ALA A 16 -4.77 -16.79 -33.95
CA ALA A 16 -3.55 -17.13 -33.24
C ALA A 16 -2.67 -17.99 -34.14
N HIS A 17 -1.47 -17.50 -34.45
CA HIS A 17 -0.53 -18.19 -35.33
C HIS A 17 0.86 -18.21 -34.72
N GLU A 18 1.50 -19.37 -34.78
CA GLU A 18 2.95 -19.48 -34.58
C GLU A 18 3.67 -18.78 -35.75
N GLN A 19 4.61 -17.89 -35.42
CA GLN A 19 5.40 -17.15 -36.40
C GLN A 19 6.87 -17.15 -35.99
N THR A 20 7.77 -17.30 -36.97
CA THR A 20 9.20 -17.06 -36.74
C THR A 20 9.44 -15.57 -36.53
N ILE A 21 10.50 -15.24 -35.79
CA ILE A 21 10.91 -13.84 -35.62
C ILE A 21 11.24 -13.17 -36.96
N GLY A 22 11.78 -13.91 -37.93
CA GLY A 22 11.96 -13.40 -39.29
C GLY A 22 10.66 -12.93 -39.95
N LYS A 23 9.55 -13.65 -39.74
CA LYS A 23 8.23 -13.27 -40.25
C LYS A 23 7.59 -12.14 -39.44
N ILE A 24 7.83 -12.08 -38.14
CA ILE A 24 7.42 -10.97 -37.27
C ILE A 24 8.12 -9.67 -37.68
N PHE A 25 9.41 -9.72 -38.02
CA PHE A 25 10.16 -8.60 -38.57
C PHE A 25 10.15 -8.61 -40.11
N SER A 26 8.99 -8.89 -40.70
CA SER A 26 8.73 -8.78 -42.15
C SER A 26 7.64 -7.76 -42.44
N ASP A 27 7.39 -7.47 -43.73
CA ASP A 27 6.54 -6.37 -44.15
C ASP A 27 5.06 -6.57 -43.79
N SER A 28 4.70 -7.78 -43.36
CA SER A 28 3.41 -8.10 -42.77
C SER A 28 3.13 -7.40 -41.43
N TYR A 29 4.15 -6.85 -40.76
CA TYR A 29 4.01 -6.20 -39.45
C TYR A 29 4.74 -4.85 -39.38
N GLY A 30 4.07 -3.88 -38.75
CA GLY A 30 4.64 -2.63 -38.27
C GLY A 30 4.10 -2.38 -36.86
N PHE A 31 4.93 -2.67 -35.85
CA PHE A 31 4.53 -2.60 -34.45
C PHE A 31 4.54 -1.18 -33.94
N GLU A 32 3.48 -0.78 -33.25
CA GLU A 32 3.40 0.47 -32.52
C GLU A 32 2.97 0.17 -31.08
N ILE A 33 3.77 0.62 -30.11
CA ILE A 33 3.45 0.54 -28.68
C ILE A 33 2.49 1.69 -28.34
N PRO A 34 1.23 1.40 -27.98
CA PRO A 34 0.23 2.43 -27.69
C PRO A 34 0.58 3.26 -26.44
N PRO A 35 0.07 4.50 -26.31
CA PRO A 35 0.30 5.36 -25.14
C PRO A 35 -0.15 4.74 -23.80
N TYR A 36 -1.20 3.91 -23.81
CA TYR A 36 -1.70 3.25 -22.61
C TYR A 36 -0.81 2.09 -22.10
N GLN A 37 0.18 1.65 -22.88
CA GLN A 37 1.11 0.62 -22.43
C GLN A 37 2.14 1.18 -21.45
N ARG A 38 2.60 0.32 -20.52
CA ARG A 38 3.65 0.69 -19.56
C ARG A 38 4.99 0.98 -20.26
N PRO A 39 5.85 1.85 -19.71
CA PRO A 39 7.21 2.07 -20.21
C PRO A 39 8.03 0.77 -20.34
N TYR A 40 9.09 0.82 -21.15
CA TYR A 40 10.10 -0.25 -21.12
C TYR A 40 10.74 -0.33 -19.73
N ALA A 41 10.75 -1.53 -19.14
CA ALA A 41 11.05 -1.75 -17.73
C ALA A 41 11.96 -2.96 -17.47
N TRP A 42 12.31 -3.74 -18.50
CA TRP A 42 13.30 -4.82 -18.35
C TRP A 42 14.66 -4.25 -17.96
N GLU A 43 15.24 -4.87 -16.94
CA GLU A 43 16.55 -4.58 -16.38
C GLU A 43 17.60 -5.51 -17.00
N GLU A 44 18.87 -5.31 -16.62
CA GLU A 44 19.99 -6.08 -17.17
C GLU A 44 19.81 -7.59 -16.89
N GLU A 45 19.15 -7.98 -15.80
CA GLU A 45 18.87 -9.38 -15.47
C GLU A 45 18.01 -10.07 -16.53
N GLN A 46 16.88 -9.48 -16.95
CA GLN A 46 16.01 -10.10 -17.95
C GLN A 46 16.65 -10.11 -19.35
N ALA A 47 17.45 -9.09 -19.67
CA ALA A 47 18.23 -9.09 -20.91
C ALA A 47 19.33 -10.17 -20.90
N THR A 48 19.93 -10.40 -19.73
CA THR A 48 20.92 -11.47 -19.52
C THR A 48 20.31 -12.84 -19.71
N GLU A 49 19.15 -13.08 -19.10
CA GLU A 49 18.38 -14.32 -19.25
C GLU A 49 18.05 -14.58 -20.72
N LEU A 50 17.46 -13.59 -21.42
CA LEU A 50 17.11 -13.72 -22.83
C LEU A 50 18.33 -14.09 -23.71
N LEU A 51 19.47 -13.42 -23.53
CA LEU A 51 20.66 -13.73 -24.34
C LEU A 51 21.22 -15.11 -24.02
N THR A 52 21.25 -15.48 -22.74
CA THR A 52 21.76 -16.78 -22.28
C THR A 52 20.91 -17.91 -22.86
N ASP A 53 19.59 -17.81 -22.73
CA ASP A 53 18.63 -18.76 -23.29
C ASP A 53 18.78 -18.94 -24.81
N LEU A 54 18.94 -17.83 -25.55
CA LEU A 54 19.13 -17.88 -27.01
C LEU A 54 20.44 -18.57 -27.40
N LEU A 55 21.51 -18.33 -26.66
CA LEU A 55 22.81 -18.97 -26.89
C LEU A 55 22.76 -20.46 -26.54
N GLU A 56 22.17 -20.81 -25.39
CA GLU A 56 22.02 -22.20 -24.97
C GLU A 56 21.13 -23.00 -25.93
N ALA A 57 20.02 -22.42 -26.40
CA ALA A 57 19.13 -23.06 -27.36
C ALA A 57 19.78 -23.22 -28.75
N MET A 58 20.67 -22.30 -29.13
CA MET A 58 21.47 -22.38 -30.36
C MET A 58 22.55 -23.46 -30.27
N ASP A 59 23.22 -23.58 -29.11
CA ASP A 59 24.35 -24.50 -28.93
C ASP A 59 23.88 -25.95 -28.63
N ASN A 60 22.74 -26.14 -27.96
CA ASN A 60 22.23 -27.45 -27.51
C ASN A 60 21.04 -27.95 -28.35
N THR A 61 21.25 -28.15 -29.65
CA THR A 61 20.19 -28.54 -30.60
C THR A 61 19.51 -29.88 -30.30
N GLU A 62 20.16 -30.78 -29.55
CA GLU A 62 19.59 -32.08 -29.15
C GLU A 62 18.54 -31.97 -28.04
N ILE A 63 18.63 -30.95 -27.18
CA ILE A 63 17.73 -30.77 -26.02
C ILE A 63 16.56 -29.85 -26.37
N SER A 64 16.79 -28.80 -27.17
CA SER A 64 15.78 -27.80 -27.55
C SER A 64 15.00 -28.16 -28.83
N GLY A 65 15.34 -29.27 -29.49
CA GLY A 65 14.91 -29.54 -30.87
C GLY A 65 15.44 -28.50 -31.88
N GLY A 66 16.41 -27.67 -31.47
CA GLY A 66 16.98 -26.58 -32.26
C GLY A 66 16.03 -25.40 -32.49
N VAL A 67 15.04 -25.19 -31.60
CA VAL A 67 14.10 -24.06 -31.65
C VAL A 67 13.98 -23.38 -30.29
N TYR A 68 13.64 -22.09 -30.27
CA TYR A 68 13.41 -21.34 -29.03
C TYR A 68 12.07 -20.60 -29.06
N PHE A 69 11.30 -20.70 -27.98
CA PHE A 69 9.98 -20.08 -27.88
C PHE A 69 10.03 -18.80 -27.05
N LEU A 70 9.79 -17.66 -27.69
CA LEU A 70 9.83 -16.33 -27.06
C LEU A 70 8.51 -15.94 -26.37
N GLY A 71 7.55 -16.86 -26.24
CA GLY A 71 6.23 -16.62 -25.67
C GLY A 71 5.19 -16.14 -26.68
N SER A 72 4.16 -15.43 -26.20
CA SER A 72 3.09 -14.86 -27.05
C SER A 72 3.18 -13.34 -27.17
N VAL A 73 2.69 -12.78 -28.27
CA VAL A 73 2.50 -11.34 -28.47
C VAL A 73 1.03 -11.12 -28.82
N VAL A 74 0.37 -10.20 -28.13
CA VAL A 74 -1.04 -9.85 -28.38
C VAL A 74 -1.08 -8.54 -29.15
N LEU A 75 -1.78 -8.54 -30.27
CA LEU A 75 -1.83 -7.44 -31.23
C LEU A 75 -3.27 -7.04 -31.51
N ILE A 76 -3.53 -5.74 -31.59
CA ILE A 76 -4.69 -5.22 -32.30
C ILE A 76 -4.25 -4.99 -33.75
N LYS A 77 -4.81 -5.80 -34.66
CA LYS A 77 -4.39 -5.84 -36.06
C LYS A 77 -5.57 -6.24 -36.94
N SER A 78 -5.76 -5.50 -38.03
CA SER A 78 -6.68 -5.88 -39.11
C SER A 78 -5.94 -6.80 -40.11
N PRO A 79 -6.58 -7.84 -40.68
CA PRO A 79 -5.89 -8.83 -41.53
C PRO A 79 -5.10 -8.25 -42.71
N ALA A 80 -5.58 -7.16 -43.32
CA ALA A 80 -4.97 -6.51 -44.47
C ALA A 80 -4.04 -5.33 -44.13
N ASP A 81 -3.99 -4.90 -42.86
CA ASP A 81 -3.17 -3.75 -42.43
C ASP A 81 -1.90 -4.25 -41.75
N PRO A 82 -0.69 -3.90 -42.24
CA PRO A 82 0.53 -4.26 -41.56
C PRO A 82 0.67 -3.56 -40.20
N LYS A 83 0.01 -2.43 -39.95
CA LYS A 83 0.02 -1.75 -38.64
C LYS A 83 -0.52 -2.68 -37.56
N SER A 84 0.20 -2.77 -36.44
CA SER A 84 -0.14 -3.69 -35.35
C SER A 84 0.13 -3.02 -34.01
N LEU A 85 -0.92 -2.74 -33.25
CA LEU A 85 -0.79 -2.15 -31.92
C LEU A 85 -0.47 -3.25 -30.92
N VAL A 86 0.64 -3.11 -30.21
CA VAL A 86 1.10 -4.13 -29.25
C VAL A 86 0.39 -3.97 -27.92
N VAL A 87 -0.36 -5.00 -27.53
CA VAL A 87 -1.08 -5.06 -26.25
C VAL A 87 -0.30 -5.88 -25.23
N ASP A 88 0.38 -6.95 -25.66
CA ASP A 88 1.32 -7.73 -24.84
C ASP A 88 2.58 -8.07 -25.62
N GLY A 89 3.69 -8.27 -24.91
CA GLY A 89 4.98 -8.62 -25.49
C GLY A 89 5.85 -7.42 -25.87
N GLN A 90 5.44 -6.20 -25.49
CA GLN A 90 6.20 -4.99 -25.77
C GLN A 90 7.64 -5.01 -25.23
N GLN A 91 7.85 -5.56 -24.03
CA GLN A 91 9.18 -5.63 -23.41
C GLN A 91 10.11 -6.57 -24.20
N ARG A 92 9.58 -7.74 -24.58
CA ARG A 92 10.29 -8.73 -25.42
C ARG A 92 10.61 -8.18 -26.81
N LEU A 93 9.63 -7.59 -27.49
CA LEU A 93 9.85 -6.98 -28.81
C LEU A 93 10.88 -5.84 -28.78
N THR A 94 10.82 -4.99 -27.75
CA THR A 94 11.78 -3.90 -27.56
C THR A 94 13.19 -4.46 -27.35
N THR A 95 13.34 -5.42 -26.45
CA THR A 95 14.64 -6.05 -26.14
C THR A 95 15.23 -6.78 -27.34
N LEU A 96 14.42 -7.53 -28.10
CA LEU A 96 14.83 -8.18 -29.34
C LEU A 96 15.27 -7.16 -30.40
N THR A 97 14.57 -6.04 -30.51
CA THR A 97 14.96 -4.96 -31.42
C THR A 97 16.31 -4.37 -31.03
N ILE A 98 16.56 -4.15 -29.72
CA ILE A 98 17.87 -3.70 -29.21
C ILE A 98 18.96 -4.72 -29.58
N LEU A 99 18.72 -6.01 -29.31
CA LEU A 99 19.67 -7.09 -29.60
C LEU A 99 20.04 -7.16 -31.08
N ILE A 100 19.05 -7.13 -31.97
CA ILE A 100 19.26 -7.17 -33.43
C ILE A 100 20.00 -5.91 -33.92
N SER A 101 19.68 -4.74 -33.38
CA SER A 101 20.41 -3.50 -33.69
C SER A 101 21.89 -3.57 -33.30
N VAL A 102 22.20 -4.10 -32.12
CA VAL A 102 23.60 -4.29 -31.69
C VAL A 102 24.32 -5.30 -32.60
N LEU A 103 23.67 -6.42 -32.94
CA LEU A 103 24.24 -7.43 -33.84
C LEU A 103 24.49 -6.86 -35.25
N ARG A 104 23.59 -6.01 -35.76
CA ARG A 104 23.77 -5.28 -37.02
C ARG A 104 25.02 -4.38 -36.96
N ASP A 105 25.14 -3.55 -35.94
CA ASP A 105 26.24 -2.58 -35.84
C ASP A 105 27.60 -3.24 -35.59
N LEU A 106 27.63 -4.44 -35.00
CA LEU A 106 28.84 -5.26 -34.84
C LEU A 106 29.21 -6.12 -36.07
N THR A 107 28.44 -6.03 -37.16
CA THR A 107 28.70 -6.78 -38.41
C THR A 107 29.75 -6.05 -39.24
N LEU A 108 30.86 -6.70 -39.62
CA LEU A 108 31.93 -6.03 -40.39
C LEU A 108 31.64 -6.04 -41.89
N ASN A 109 31.01 -7.10 -42.39
CA ASN A 109 30.63 -7.19 -43.80
C ASN A 109 29.43 -6.25 -44.12
N GLU A 110 29.65 -5.30 -45.03
CA GLU A 110 28.67 -4.26 -45.38
C GLU A 110 27.39 -4.83 -46.01
N GLU A 111 27.49 -5.83 -46.89
CA GLU A 111 26.30 -6.44 -47.51
C GLU A 111 25.44 -7.17 -46.47
N VAL A 112 26.07 -7.91 -45.56
CA VAL A 112 25.38 -8.59 -44.45
C VAL A 112 24.75 -7.56 -43.50
N ARG A 113 25.45 -6.45 -43.22
CA ARG A 113 24.96 -5.35 -42.39
C ARG A 113 23.73 -4.68 -43.02
N ILE A 114 23.74 -4.42 -44.33
CA ILE A 114 22.59 -3.89 -45.08
C ILE A 114 21.40 -4.85 -44.99
N ASN A 115 21.64 -6.15 -45.17
CA ASN A 115 20.57 -7.15 -45.06
C ASN A 115 19.97 -7.19 -43.65
N ARG A 116 20.80 -7.07 -42.60
CA ARG A 116 20.34 -7.03 -41.20
C ARG A 116 19.55 -5.78 -40.86
N ARG A 117 19.82 -4.66 -41.53
CA ARG A 117 19.03 -3.43 -41.37
C ARG A 117 17.55 -3.67 -41.66
N SER A 118 17.23 -4.58 -42.58
CA SER A 118 15.85 -4.91 -42.96
C SER A 118 15.01 -5.48 -41.80
N PHE A 119 15.62 -6.01 -40.74
CA PHE A 119 14.92 -6.50 -39.54
C PHE A 119 14.52 -5.37 -38.58
N VAL A 120 15.13 -4.20 -38.69
CA VAL A 120 14.85 -3.04 -37.81
C VAL A 120 14.08 -1.95 -38.57
N PHE A 121 14.38 -1.80 -39.86
CA PHE A 121 13.84 -0.77 -40.73
C PHE A 121 13.41 -1.36 -42.08
N GLN A 122 12.16 -1.13 -42.45
CA GLN A 122 11.62 -1.44 -43.77
C GLN A 122 11.86 -0.24 -44.70
N ARG A 123 12.49 -0.49 -45.84
CA ARG A 123 12.67 0.50 -46.90
C ARG A 123 11.45 0.54 -47.82
N ALA A 124 11.11 1.72 -48.31
CA ALA A 124 10.09 1.91 -49.31
C ALA A 124 10.45 1.14 -50.59
N ASN A 125 9.48 0.38 -51.10
CA ASN A 125 9.58 -0.29 -52.39
C ASN A 125 8.28 -0.02 -53.18
N PRO A 126 8.35 0.77 -54.26
CA PRO A 126 7.21 1.07 -55.12
C PRO A 126 6.54 -0.17 -55.70
N ASP A 127 7.31 -1.22 -56.03
CA ASP A 127 6.80 -2.44 -56.66
C ASP A 127 5.95 -3.26 -55.69
N SER A 128 6.27 -3.23 -54.40
CA SER A 128 5.47 -3.87 -53.34
C SER A 128 4.55 -2.90 -52.59
N GLY A 129 4.50 -1.62 -53.00
CA GLY A 129 3.68 -0.59 -52.36
C GLY A 129 4.05 -0.29 -50.89
N THR A 130 5.28 -0.62 -50.47
CA THR A 130 5.73 -0.42 -49.09
C THR A 130 6.34 0.96 -48.89
N VAL A 131 6.22 1.51 -47.67
CA VAL A 131 6.80 2.80 -47.28
C VAL A 131 7.95 2.62 -46.29
N ASP A 132 8.79 3.64 -46.18
CA ASP A 132 9.86 3.73 -45.18
C ASP A 132 9.26 3.72 -43.77
N ARG A 133 9.65 2.75 -42.94
CA ARG A 133 9.19 2.67 -41.55
C ARG A 133 10.13 1.86 -40.67
N TYR A 134 10.23 2.23 -39.40
CA TYR A 134 10.77 1.34 -38.38
C TYR A 134 9.79 0.22 -38.09
N ARG A 135 10.31 -0.99 -37.84
CA ARG A 135 9.46 -2.16 -37.54
C ARG A 135 8.81 -2.11 -36.17
N LEU A 136 9.39 -1.34 -35.24
CA LEU A 136 8.87 -1.08 -33.90
C LEU A 136 8.93 0.41 -33.59
N LEU A 137 7.78 0.99 -33.26
CA LEU A 137 7.66 2.35 -32.74
C LEU A 137 7.30 2.29 -31.26
N LEU A 138 8.20 2.78 -30.40
CA LEU A 138 7.88 2.97 -28.98
C LEU A 138 6.89 4.14 -28.79
N ARG A 139 6.46 4.30 -27.55
CA ARG A 139 5.64 5.44 -27.08
C ARG A 139 6.33 6.76 -27.41
N SER A 140 5.54 7.83 -27.56
CA SER A 140 6.01 9.15 -28.01
C SER A 140 7.24 9.66 -27.27
N GLN A 141 7.28 9.49 -25.94
CA GLN A 141 8.35 9.96 -25.07
C GLN A 141 9.69 9.24 -25.27
N ASP A 142 9.65 7.96 -25.64
CA ASP A 142 10.84 7.12 -25.85
C ASP A 142 11.26 7.06 -27.33
N ARG A 143 10.35 7.41 -28.25
CA ARG A 143 10.51 7.21 -29.71
C ARG A 143 11.74 7.93 -30.27
N ALA A 144 11.94 9.19 -29.91
CA ALA A 144 13.09 9.96 -30.39
C ALA A 144 14.42 9.39 -29.87
N PHE A 145 14.45 9.01 -28.59
CA PHE A 145 15.62 8.40 -27.95
C PHE A 145 15.95 7.04 -28.59
N PHE A 146 14.94 6.17 -28.73
CA PHE A 146 15.10 4.84 -29.29
C PHE A 146 15.53 4.86 -30.76
N SER A 147 14.94 5.74 -31.57
CA SER A 147 15.38 5.96 -32.95
C SER A 147 16.86 6.35 -32.99
N LYS A 148 17.23 7.38 -32.21
CA LYS A 148 18.58 7.95 -32.20
C LYS A 148 19.67 6.97 -31.78
N PHE A 149 19.44 6.19 -30.73
CA PHE A 149 20.49 5.38 -30.10
C PHE A 149 20.42 3.88 -30.42
N ILE A 150 19.30 3.40 -30.96
CA ILE A 150 19.08 1.97 -31.23
C ILE A 150 18.80 1.70 -32.71
N GLN A 151 17.94 2.47 -33.38
CA GLN A 151 17.41 2.07 -34.69
C GLN A 151 18.21 2.59 -35.87
N ILE A 152 18.83 3.77 -35.76
CA ILE A 152 19.73 4.31 -36.79
C ILE A 152 20.98 3.41 -36.93
N PRO A 153 21.48 3.15 -38.15
CA PRO A 153 22.73 2.39 -38.36
C PRO A 153 23.90 2.94 -37.53
N ASP A 154 24.71 2.05 -36.96
CA ASP A 154 25.87 2.36 -36.13
C ASP A 154 25.58 3.09 -34.79
N ALA A 155 24.31 3.41 -34.51
CA ALA A 155 23.89 4.15 -33.32
C ALA A 155 24.30 3.49 -31.99
N THR A 156 24.33 2.15 -31.95
CA THR A 156 24.71 1.44 -30.72
C THR A 156 26.20 1.56 -30.39
N SER A 157 27.01 2.18 -31.26
CA SER A 157 28.42 2.49 -30.98
C SER A 157 28.60 3.73 -30.11
N GLU A 158 27.59 4.60 -30.04
CA GLU A 158 27.62 5.86 -29.29
C GLU A 158 26.48 5.90 -28.26
N LEU A 159 26.38 4.84 -27.45
CA LEU A 159 25.35 4.76 -26.42
C LEU A 159 25.57 5.80 -25.31
N PRO A 160 24.51 6.46 -24.81
CA PRO A 160 24.60 7.41 -23.72
C PRO A 160 24.91 6.69 -22.40
N ASP A 161 25.55 7.42 -21.48
CA ASP A 161 25.77 6.97 -20.10
C ASP A 161 24.42 6.77 -19.38
N PRO A 162 24.06 5.54 -18.99
CA PRO A 162 22.76 5.27 -18.38
C PRO A 162 22.54 6.01 -17.06
N THR A 163 23.61 6.35 -16.32
CA THR A 163 23.52 7.06 -15.03
C THR A 163 22.98 8.50 -15.17
N LYS A 164 22.99 9.05 -16.39
CA LYS A 164 22.46 10.38 -16.72
C LYS A 164 21.03 10.35 -17.24
N LEU A 165 20.43 9.17 -17.32
CA LEU A 165 19.07 8.96 -17.83
C LEU A 165 18.16 8.53 -16.69
N GLN A 166 16.85 8.51 -16.95
CA GLN A 166 15.84 8.05 -16.01
C GLN A 166 14.79 7.19 -16.71
N GLY A 167 14.13 6.32 -15.94
CA GLY A 167 12.99 5.53 -16.40
C GLY A 167 13.33 4.60 -17.57
N SER A 168 12.46 4.54 -18.59
CA SER A 168 12.61 3.67 -19.75
C SER A 168 13.87 3.94 -20.58
N GLN A 169 14.29 5.20 -20.72
CA GLN A 169 15.49 5.54 -21.49
C GLN A 169 16.76 5.01 -20.84
N GLN A 170 16.83 5.06 -19.51
CA GLN A 170 17.90 4.42 -18.74
C GLN A 170 17.93 2.91 -18.99
N ARG A 171 16.79 2.23 -18.84
CA ARG A 171 16.67 0.78 -19.07
C ARG A 171 17.04 0.38 -20.51
N ILE A 172 16.68 1.18 -21.51
CA ILE A 172 17.08 0.95 -22.91
C ILE A 172 18.60 1.04 -23.05
N ALA A 173 19.23 2.08 -22.49
CA ALA A 173 20.68 2.30 -22.57
C ALA A 173 21.48 1.22 -21.81
N GLU A 174 21.02 0.81 -20.62
CA GLU A 174 21.61 -0.29 -19.83
C GLU A 174 21.66 -1.58 -20.65
N ASN A 175 20.51 -2.00 -21.19
CA ASN A 175 20.41 -3.25 -21.95
C ASN A 175 21.16 -3.22 -23.28
N ALA A 176 21.13 -2.09 -24.00
CA ALA A 176 21.93 -1.94 -25.21
C ALA A 176 23.43 -2.03 -24.92
N SER A 177 23.87 -1.40 -23.82
CA SER A 177 25.26 -1.45 -23.37
C SER A 177 25.66 -2.86 -22.96
N TYR A 178 24.79 -3.56 -22.22
CA TYR A 178 24.98 -4.96 -21.84
C TYR A 178 25.17 -5.86 -23.07
N PHE A 179 24.22 -5.84 -24.02
CA PHE A 179 24.33 -6.66 -25.23
C PHE A 179 25.59 -6.35 -26.02
N ARG A 180 25.93 -5.07 -26.18
CA ARG A 180 27.16 -4.69 -26.89
C ARG A 180 28.40 -5.25 -26.19
N ARG A 181 28.51 -5.11 -24.87
CA ARG A 181 29.63 -5.66 -24.07
C ARG A 181 29.77 -7.17 -24.23
N GLN A 182 28.67 -7.93 -24.25
CA GLN A 182 28.74 -9.39 -24.39
C GLN A 182 29.02 -9.83 -25.82
N LEU A 183 28.34 -9.25 -26.80
CA LEU A 183 28.46 -9.63 -28.21
C LEU A 183 29.80 -9.22 -28.84
N MET A 184 30.46 -8.18 -28.33
CA MET A 184 31.84 -7.82 -28.73
C MET A 184 32.87 -8.88 -28.34
N LYS A 185 32.60 -9.70 -27.32
CA LYS A 185 33.48 -10.81 -26.90
C LYS A 185 33.33 -12.05 -27.80
N MET A 186 32.33 -12.08 -28.67
CA MET A 186 32.05 -13.21 -29.56
C MET A 186 32.75 -13.03 -30.91
N GLU A 187 33.12 -14.12 -31.55
CA GLU A 187 33.60 -14.09 -32.93
C GLU A 187 32.48 -13.73 -33.91
N GLU A 188 32.83 -13.10 -35.04
CA GLU A 188 31.84 -12.68 -36.06
C GLU A 188 31.03 -13.86 -36.59
N GLU A 189 31.65 -15.02 -36.82
CA GLU A 189 30.95 -16.23 -37.26
C GLU A 189 29.87 -16.66 -36.25
N ARG A 190 30.16 -16.58 -34.95
CA ARG A 190 29.19 -16.94 -33.90
C ARG A 190 28.06 -15.93 -33.81
N ARG A 191 28.35 -14.63 -33.96
CA ARG A 191 27.30 -13.59 -34.10
C ARG A 191 26.41 -13.85 -35.32
N ASN A 192 27.00 -14.29 -36.43
CA ASN A 192 26.25 -14.61 -37.64
C ASN A 192 25.31 -15.81 -37.45
N LYS A 193 25.79 -16.87 -36.77
CA LYS A 193 24.96 -18.01 -36.36
C LYS A 193 23.82 -17.59 -35.44
N LEU A 194 24.08 -16.71 -34.47
CA LEU A 194 23.05 -16.19 -33.57
C LEU A 194 21.95 -15.42 -34.30
N VAL A 195 22.31 -14.54 -35.24
CA VAL A 195 21.30 -13.84 -36.07
C VAL A 195 20.47 -14.83 -36.88
N ALA A 196 21.10 -15.83 -37.51
CA ALA A 196 20.38 -16.85 -38.25
C ALA A 196 19.42 -17.65 -37.36
N PHE A 197 19.88 -18.02 -36.15
CA PHE A 197 19.06 -18.71 -35.15
C PHE A 197 17.86 -17.87 -34.72
N ILE A 198 18.06 -16.60 -34.35
CA ILE A 198 16.97 -15.69 -33.96
C ILE A 198 15.92 -15.60 -35.07
N ILE A 199 16.33 -15.39 -36.31
CA ILE A 199 15.40 -15.15 -37.43
C ILE A 199 14.67 -16.42 -37.86
N GLN A 200 15.33 -17.58 -37.86
CA GLN A 200 14.81 -18.81 -38.47
C GLN A 200 14.28 -19.84 -37.47
N ARG A 201 14.77 -19.81 -36.23
CA ARG A 201 14.54 -20.86 -35.22
C ARG A 201 13.92 -20.34 -33.93
N CYS A 202 13.76 -19.03 -33.77
CA CYS A 202 12.96 -18.46 -32.68
C CYS A 202 11.52 -18.17 -33.12
N TYR A 203 10.57 -18.57 -32.29
CA TYR A 203 9.15 -18.52 -32.57
C TYR A 203 8.39 -17.72 -31.51
N VAL A 204 7.31 -17.08 -31.94
CA VAL A 204 6.34 -16.39 -31.08
C VAL A 204 4.93 -16.79 -31.50
N VAL A 205 4.01 -16.89 -30.55
CA VAL A 205 2.58 -16.98 -30.86
C VAL A 205 2.03 -15.57 -31.01
N ALA A 206 1.73 -15.15 -32.24
CA ALA A 206 1.07 -13.88 -32.51
C ALA A 206 -0.44 -14.06 -32.43
N VAL A 207 -1.07 -13.43 -31.44
CA VAL A 207 -2.52 -13.39 -31.27
C VAL A 207 -3.02 -12.05 -31.79
N ALA A 208 -3.64 -12.05 -32.96
CA ALA A 208 -4.24 -10.89 -33.58
C ALA A 208 -5.73 -10.83 -33.25
N VAL A 209 -6.18 -9.67 -32.77
CA VAL A 209 -7.59 -9.37 -32.55
C VAL A 209 -8.01 -8.10 -33.30
N PRO A 210 -9.26 -8.05 -33.77
CA PRO A 210 -9.75 -6.91 -34.53
C PRO A 210 -10.11 -5.70 -33.66
N THR A 211 -10.40 -5.89 -32.36
CA THR A 211 -10.87 -4.80 -31.48
C THR A 211 -10.06 -4.67 -30.17
N PRO A 212 -9.93 -3.44 -29.63
CA PRO A 212 -9.28 -3.20 -28.33
C PRO A 212 -9.90 -3.97 -27.16
N GLU A 213 -11.23 -4.10 -27.10
CA GLU A 213 -11.95 -4.79 -26.01
C GLU A 213 -11.61 -6.28 -25.97
N SER A 214 -11.54 -6.91 -27.15
CA SER A 214 -11.13 -8.31 -27.30
C SER A 214 -9.67 -8.49 -26.85
N ALA A 215 -8.81 -7.53 -27.20
CA ALA A 215 -7.41 -7.50 -26.78
C ALA A 215 -7.27 -7.44 -25.26
N ARG A 216 -8.01 -6.56 -24.59
CA ARG A 216 -8.02 -6.44 -23.12
C ARG A 216 -8.51 -7.71 -22.43
N ARG A 217 -9.52 -8.39 -23.00
CA ARG A 217 -10.03 -9.65 -22.45
C ARG A 217 -8.98 -10.75 -22.54
N ILE A 218 -8.32 -10.91 -23.69
CA ILE A 218 -7.24 -11.90 -23.88
C ILE A 218 -6.05 -11.56 -22.99
N PHE A 219 -5.70 -10.27 -22.90
CA PHE A 219 -4.59 -9.77 -22.08
C PHE A 219 -4.75 -10.11 -20.60
N ARG A 220 -5.95 -9.93 -20.03
CA ARG A 220 -6.25 -10.29 -18.63
C ARG A 220 -6.08 -11.79 -18.36
N VAL A 221 -6.42 -12.64 -19.33
CA VAL A 221 -6.30 -14.10 -19.19
C VAL A 221 -4.84 -14.55 -19.33
N LEU A 222 -4.06 -13.94 -20.24
CA LEU A 222 -2.67 -14.32 -20.49
C LEU A 222 -1.68 -13.80 -19.44
N ASN A 223 -1.93 -12.62 -18.85
CA ASN A 223 -1.01 -12.04 -17.85
C ASN A 223 -1.15 -12.59 -16.43
N ALA A 224 -2.04 -13.55 -16.18
CA ALA A 224 -2.16 -14.21 -14.88
C ALA A 224 -0.90 -15.02 -14.46
N ARG A 225 0.21 -14.97 -15.24
CA ARG A 225 1.46 -15.74 -15.01
C ARG A 225 2.77 -14.98 -15.34
N GLY A 226 2.75 -13.67 -15.63
CA GLY A 226 3.93 -12.85 -15.98
C GLY A 226 4.17 -11.69 -15.01
N LEU A 227 5.10 -10.76 -15.32
CA LEU A 227 5.36 -9.55 -14.50
C LEU A 227 4.04 -8.81 -14.21
N ASP A 228 3.65 -8.80 -12.93
CA ASP A 228 2.35 -8.33 -12.47
C ASP A 228 2.00 -6.93 -13.03
N LEU A 229 0.85 -6.85 -13.68
CA LEU A 229 0.19 -5.56 -13.91
C LEU A 229 -0.25 -5.03 -12.56
N THR A 230 0.06 -3.76 -12.29
CA THR A 230 -0.51 -3.14 -11.10
C THR A 230 -1.98 -2.80 -11.36
N ALA A 231 -2.78 -2.73 -10.31
CA ALA A 231 -4.18 -2.27 -10.43
C ALA A 231 -4.28 -0.89 -11.10
N THR A 232 -3.27 -0.03 -10.91
CA THR A 232 -3.21 1.29 -11.54
C THR A 232 -2.97 1.22 -13.05
N ASP A 233 -2.25 0.22 -13.56
CA ASP A 233 -2.10 0.01 -15.02
C ASP A 233 -3.46 -0.28 -15.68
N ILE A 234 -4.29 -1.09 -15.01
CA ILE A 234 -5.64 -1.45 -15.47
C ILE A 234 -6.55 -0.20 -15.46
N LEU A 235 -6.52 0.56 -14.37
CA LEU A 235 -7.31 1.78 -14.23
C LEU A 235 -6.88 2.88 -15.22
N LYS A 236 -5.56 3.02 -15.48
CA LYS A 236 -5.05 3.93 -16.50
C LYS A 236 -5.59 3.57 -17.89
N ALA A 237 -5.52 2.29 -18.26
CA ALA A 237 -5.99 1.82 -19.56
C ALA A 237 -7.50 2.07 -19.75
N ASP A 238 -8.32 1.85 -18.71
CA ASP A 238 -9.75 2.16 -18.74
C ASP A 238 -10.03 3.66 -18.92
N LEU A 239 -9.30 4.51 -18.18
CA LEU A 239 -9.49 5.96 -18.24
C LEU A 239 -9.12 6.52 -19.62
N LEU A 240 -7.99 6.07 -20.19
CA LEU A 240 -7.52 6.54 -21.50
C LEU A 240 -8.44 6.08 -22.63
N ASP A 241 -8.98 4.86 -22.55
CA ASP A 241 -9.94 4.37 -23.52
C ASP A 241 -11.21 5.24 -23.57
N ARG A 242 -11.75 5.60 -22.40
CA ARG A 242 -12.94 6.45 -22.30
C ARG A 242 -12.69 7.89 -22.74
N ALA A 243 -11.45 8.36 -22.70
CA ALA A 243 -11.09 9.73 -23.09
C ALA A 243 -11.08 9.95 -24.62
N GLY A 244 -10.94 8.88 -25.40
CA GLY A 244 -10.83 8.93 -26.85
C GLY A 244 -9.47 9.43 -27.36
N HIS A 245 -9.18 9.17 -28.64
CA HIS A 245 -7.85 9.34 -29.24
C HIS A 245 -7.29 10.77 -29.22
N THR A 246 -8.14 11.80 -29.18
CA THR A 246 -7.70 13.20 -29.16
C THR A 246 -7.06 13.62 -27.84
N ARG A 247 -7.48 13.04 -26.71
CA ARG A 247 -6.97 13.38 -25.37
C ARG A 247 -6.05 12.31 -24.78
N GLU A 248 -6.02 11.13 -25.39
CA GLU A 248 -5.25 9.96 -24.92
C GLU A 248 -3.78 10.30 -24.62
N LEU A 249 -3.11 11.03 -25.51
CA LEU A 249 -1.69 11.34 -25.36
C LEU A 249 -1.39 12.34 -24.24
N ASP A 250 -2.25 13.35 -24.05
CA ASP A 250 -2.12 14.35 -22.98
C ASP A 250 -2.35 13.70 -21.60
N LEU A 251 -3.46 12.99 -21.44
CA LEU A 251 -3.82 12.33 -20.18
C LEU A 251 -2.80 11.24 -19.80
N ALA A 252 -2.28 10.50 -20.79
CA ALA A 252 -1.22 9.53 -20.55
C ALA A 252 0.05 10.21 -20.02
N SER A 253 0.44 11.36 -20.61
CA SER A 253 1.60 12.13 -20.16
C SER A 253 1.42 12.67 -18.72
N ARG A 254 0.24 13.19 -18.38
CA ARG A 254 -0.07 13.71 -17.04
C ARG A 254 -0.06 12.59 -15.99
N TRP A 255 -0.66 11.45 -16.31
CA TRP A 255 -0.59 10.27 -15.44
C TRP A 255 0.86 9.81 -15.22
N GLU A 256 1.65 9.73 -16.28
CA GLU A 256 3.04 9.30 -16.21
C GLU A 256 3.91 10.26 -15.39
N ALA A 257 3.64 11.57 -15.44
CA ALA A 257 4.30 12.55 -14.60
C ALA A 257 4.04 12.29 -13.09
N ILE A 258 2.81 11.90 -12.73
CA ILE A 258 2.48 11.53 -11.36
C ILE A 258 3.19 10.24 -10.95
N GLU A 259 3.15 9.21 -11.82
CA GLU A 259 3.79 7.92 -11.56
C GLU A 259 5.31 8.03 -11.44
N GLN A 260 5.96 8.85 -12.28
CA GLN A 260 7.39 9.12 -12.20
C GLN A 260 7.78 9.81 -10.89
N ARG A 261 6.93 10.72 -10.39
CA ARG A 261 7.17 11.46 -9.14
C ARG A 261 6.98 10.58 -7.90
N LEU A 262 5.93 9.75 -7.88
CA LEU A 262 5.59 8.93 -6.72
C LEU A 262 6.32 7.59 -6.69
N GLY A 263 6.58 7.01 -7.87
CA GLY A 263 6.92 5.60 -8.02
C GLY A 263 5.67 4.71 -8.08
N ARG A 264 5.82 3.52 -8.68
CA ARG A 264 4.69 2.62 -8.99
C ARG A 264 3.96 2.12 -7.73
N ASP A 265 4.70 1.70 -6.71
CA ASP A 265 4.11 1.15 -5.47
C ASP A 265 3.28 2.20 -4.73
N LYS A 266 3.84 3.41 -4.58
CA LYS A 266 3.15 4.55 -3.98
C LYS A 266 1.94 5.00 -4.80
N MET A 267 1.97 4.82 -6.12
CA MET A 267 0.81 5.08 -6.96
C MET A 267 -0.34 4.13 -6.65
N VAL A 268 -0.04 2.84 -6.44
CA VAL A 268 -1.04 1.84 -6.03
C VAL A 268 -1.60 2.18 -4.64
N GLU A 269 -0.74 2.54 -3.68
CA GLU A 269 -1.16 3.00 -2.35
C GLU A 269 -2.08 4.22 -2.44
N LEU A 270 -1.71 5.23 -3.24
CA LEU A 270 -2.52 6.42 -3.47
C LEU A 270 -3.92 6.05 -3.97
N PHE A 271 -4.03 5.19 -4.98
CA PHE A 271 -5.33 4.73 -5.48
C PHE A 271 -6.14 3.99 -4.40
N GLY A 272 -5.48 3.21 -3.53
CA GLY A 272 -6.11 2.61 -2.36
C GLY A 272 -6.64 3.66 -1.37
N HIS A 273 -5.87 4.72 -1.11
CA HIS A 273 -6.30 5.82 -0.24
C HIS A 273 -7.44 6.64 -0.86
N ILE A 274 -7.38 6.93 -2.16
CA ILE A 274 -8.47 7.59 -2.89
C ILE A 274 -9.73 6.74 -2.78
N ARG A 275 -9.66 5.42 -3.04
CA ARG A 275 -10.79 4.52 -2.85
C ARG A 275 -11.36 4.61 -1.43
N MET A 276 -10.52 4.59 -0.39
CA MET A 276 -10.98 4.71 1.00
C MET A 276 -11.67 6.06 1.28
N ILE A 277 -11.19 7.16 0.67
CA ILE A 277 -11.83 8.47 0.77
C ILE A 277 -13.28 8.40 0.25
N PHE A 278 -13.52 7.75 -0.90
CA PHE A 278 -14.86 7.68 -1.49
C PHE A 278 -15.75 6.56 -0.92
N GLU A 279 -15.20 5.36 -0.72
CA GLU A 279 -15.95 4.18 -0.24
C GLU A 279 -16.32 4.29 1.23
N ARG A 280 -15.44 4.88 2.06
CA ARG A 280 -15.62 5.02 3.52
C ARG A 280 -15.95 3.70 4.22
N ASP A 281 -15.44 2.59 3.71
CA ASP A 281 -15.59 1.25 4.26
C ASP A 281 -14.36 0.40 3.93
N LYS A 282 -14.20 -0.71 4.65
CA LYS A 282 -13.14 -1.68 4.42
C LYS A 282 -13.28 -2.29 3.01
N PRO A 283 -12.22 -2.26 2.17
CA PRO A 283 -12.24 -2.88 0.85
C PRO A 283 -12.55 -4.38 0.91
N ARG A 284 -13.48 -4.84 0.07
CA ARG A 284 -13.90 -6.26 -0.02
C ARG A 284 -13.63 -6.92 -1.37
N VAL A 285 -13.19 -6.13 -2.34
CA VAL A 285 -12.88 -6.54 -3.72
C VAL A 285 -11.53 -5.94 -4.11
N ALA A 286 -10.91 -6.48 -5.17
CA ALA A 286 -9.67 -5.94 -5.72
C ALA A 286 -9.79 -4.45 -6.06
N LEU A 287 -8.66 -3.74 -6.09
CA LEU A 287 -8.64 -2.29 -6.24
C LEU A 287 -9.23 -1.87 -7.59
N GLU A 288 -8.80 -2.50 -8.67
CA GLU A 288 -9.23 -2.28 -10.04
C GLU A 288 -10.73 -2.54 -10.27
N ASP A 289 -11.33 -3.46 -9.52
CA ASP A 289 -12.77 -3.75 -9.62
C ASP A 289 -13.61 -2.80 -8.75
N GLY A 290 -13.13 -2.50 -7.55
CA GLY A 290 -13.82 -1.64 -6.60
C GLY A 290 -13.71 -0.16 -6.96
N PHE A 291 -12.57 0.30 -7.46
CA PHE A 291 -12.30 1.72 -7.69
C PHE A 291 -13.33 2.37 -8.63
N PRO A 292 -13.64 1.81 -9.82
CA PRO A 292 -14.65 2.38 -10.70
C PRO A 292 -16.08 2.33 -10.11
N THR A 293 -16.32 1.46 -9.13
CA THR A 293 -17.62 1.31 -8.48
C THR A 293 -17.85 2.40 -7.42
N TYR A 294 -16.84 2.66 -6.60
CA TYR A 294 -16.97 3.57 -5.46
C TYR A 294 -16.49 4.99 -5.76
N VAL A 295 -15.47 5.15 -6.60
CA VAL A 295 -14.95 6.46 -7.02
C VAL A 295 -15.73 6.94 -8.23
N LYS A 296 -16.97 7.38 -8.02
CA LYS A 296 -17.87 7.82 -9.12
C LYS A 296 -17.23 8.81 -10.10
N PRO A 297 -16.44 9.82 -9.67
CA PRO A 297 -15.79 10.74 -10.61
C PRO A 297 -14.88 10.04 -11.62
N PHE A 298 -14.29 8.89 -11.29
CA PHE A 298 -13.45 8.13 -12.21
C PHE A 298 -14.21 7.69 -13.46
N LYS A 299 -15.49 7.30 -13.32
CA LYS A 299 -16.34 6.91 -14.46
C LYS A 299 -16.89 8.09 -15.27
N GLY A 300 -16.68 9.32 -14.80
CA GLY A 300 -17.08 10.54 -15.50
C GLY A 300 -16.10 10.90 -16.62
N ASP A 301 -16.02 12.20 -16.92
CA ASP A 301 -15.04 12.74 -17.87
C ASP A 301 -13.61 12.52 -17.36
N ALA A 302 -12.76 11.95 -18.22
CA ALA A 302 -11.40 11.56 -17.87
C ALA A 302 -10.50 12.75 -17.52
N ASP A 303 -10.70 13.90 -18.20
CA ASP A 303 -9.91 15.10 -17.97
C ASP A 303 -10.30 15.80 -16.67
N LEU A 304 -11.61 15.81 -16.34
CA LEU A 304 -12.09 16.27 -15.04
C LEU A 304 -11.61 15.37 -13.90
N PHE A 305 -11.61 14.04 -14.09
CA PHE A 305 -11.04 13.15 -13.08
C PHE A 305 -9.54 13.44 -12.83
N MET A 306 -8.77 13.63 -13.90
CA MET A 306 -7.34 13.96 -13.79
C MET A 306 -7.14 15.28 -13.04
N THR A 307 -7.82 16.34 -13.48
CA THR A 307 -7.61 17.72 -12.99
C THR A 307 -8.17 17.96 -11.60
N ASP A 308 -9.38 17.48 -11.32
CA ASP A 308 -10.09 17.83 -10.08
C ASP A 308 -9.80 16.84 -8.94
N PHE A 309 -9.32 15.63 -9.28
CA PHE A 309 -9.14 14.54 -8.32
C PHE A 309 -7.72 13.99 -8.32
N LEU A 310 -7.25 13.37 -9.41
CA LEU A 310 -6.01 12.62 -9.36
C LEU A 310 -4.79 13.51 -9.08
N GLU A 311 -4.65 14.63 -9.79
CA GLU A 311 -3.52 15.56 -9.61
C GLU A 311 -3.51 16.21 -8.21
N PRO A 312 -4.61 16.80 -7.71
CA PRO A 312 -4.63 17.37 -6.36
C PRO A 312 -4.40 16.33 -5.25
N LEU A 313 -4.98 15.13 -5.37
CA LEU A 313 -4.82 14.07 -4.38
C LEU A 313 -3.38 13.52 -4.40
N ALA A 314 -2.76 13.42 -5.58
CA ALA A 314 -1.35 13.05 -5.71
C ALA A 314 -0.42 14.12 -5.14
N GLU A 315 -0.74 15.41 -5.31
CA GLU A 315 0.00 16.51 -4.67
C GLU A 315 -0.11 16.47 -3.14
N ALA A 316 -1.33 16.30 -2.61
CA ALA A 316 -1.56 16.15 -1.18
C ALA A 316 -0.78 14.96 -0.59
N TYR A 317 -0.80 13.80 -1.26
CA TYR A 317 -0.05 12.62 -0.82
C TYR A 317 1.48 12.83 -0.93
N SER A 318 1.96 13.49 -1.99
CA SER A 318 3.38 13.85 -2.13
C SER A 318 3.83 14.79 -1.01
N LEU A 319 2.97 15.73 -0.60
CA LEU A 319 3.26 16.67 0.47
C LEU A 319 3.47 15.95 1.80
N LEU A 320 2.69 14.91 2.11
CA LEU A 320 2.87 14.09 3.32
C LEU A 320 4.25 13.41 3.39
N SER A 321 4.85 13.11 2.24
CA SER A 321 6.20 12.54 2.16
C SER A 321 7.32 13.60 2.14
N ASN A 322 7.00 14.89 1.96
CA ASN A 322 8.00 15.96 1.81
C ASN A 322 8.19 16.76 3.10
N ARG A 323 9.23 16.37 3.84
CA ARG A 323 9.61 16.95 5.14
C ARG A 323 9.78 18.48 5.12
N GLN A 324 10.50 19.00 4.13
CA GLN A 324 10.81 20.43 4.05
C GLN A 324 9.56 21.25 3.75
N LEU A 325 8.73 20.79 2.81
CA LEU A 325 7.51 21.49 2.43
C LEU A 325 6.48 21.51 3.56
N LEU A 326 6.29 20.40 4.28
CA LEU A 326 5.40 20.36 5.45
C LEU A 326 5.83 21.37 6.51
N ARG A 327 7.13 21.38 6.85
CA ARG A 327 7.66 22.32 7.85
C ARG A 327 7.48 23.77 7.43
N ASN A 328 7.77 24.08 6.16
CA ASN A 328 7.64 25.44 5.64
C ASN A 328 6.18 25.90 5.59
N ARG A 329 5.23 25.01 5.26
CA ARG A 329 3.82 25.36 5.05
C ARG A 329 2.99 25.34 6.32
N PHE A 330 3.26 24.41 7.24
CA PHE A 330 2.41 24.15 8.41
C PHE A 330 3.15 24.26 9.76
N GLY A 331 4.44 24.62 9.73
CA GLY A 331 5.25 24.79 10.93
C GLY A 331 5.86 23.49 11.48
N LEU A 332 6.68 23.66 12.52
CA LEU A 332 7.49 22.57 13.08
C LEU A 332 6.65 21.48 13.75
N ASP A 333 5.60 21.84 14.46
CA ASP A 333 4.81 20.87 15.23
C ASP A 333 3.99 19.95 14.33
N ALA A 334 3.34 20.49 13.30
CA ALA A 334 2.60 19.70 12.31
C ALA A 334 3.54 18.80 11.51
N TYR A 335 4.71 19.32 11.12
CA TYR A 335 5.76 18.52 10.48
C TYR A 335 6.17 17.32 11.35
N ARG A 336 6.46 17.54 12.64
CA ARG A 336 6.85 16.48 13.57
C ARG A 336 5.74 15.46 13.81
N ALA A 337 4.49 15.93 13.88
CA ALA A 337 3.32 15.07 13.98
C ALA A 337 3.22 14.12 12.77
N VAL A 338 3.31 14.63 11.54
CA VAL A 338 3.28 13.77 10.34
C VAL A 338 4.49 12.82 10.31
N GLN A 339 5.68 13.30 10.67
CA GLN A 339 6.88 12.46 10.71
C GLN A 339 6.79 11.34 11.75
N SER A 340 6.14 11.58 12.90
CA SER A 340 5.97 10.54 13.93
C SER A 340 5.03 9.42 13.43
N LEU A 341 4.05 9.75 12.58
CA LEU A 341 3.10 8.78 12.02
C LEU A 341 3.72 7.78 11.04
N ASP A 342 4.88 8.08 10.46
CA ASP A 342 5.64 7.10 9.68
C ASP A 342 6.14 5.91 10.51
N ARG A 343 6.21 6.07 11.84
CA ARG A 343 6.65 5.04 12.78
C ARG A 343 5.51 4.11 13.22
N VAL A 344 4.26 4.43 12.86
CA VAL A 344 3.09 3.61 13.15
C VAL A 344 2.99 2.46 12.13
N ASP A 345 2.57 1.28 12.58
CA ASP A 345 2.56 0.04 11.80
C ASP A 345 1.38 -0.11 10.82
N ASN A 346 0.64 0.96 10.56
CA ASN A 346 -0.51 1.02 9.65
C ASN A 346 -0.64 2.41 9.02
N LYS A 347 -1.42 2.50 7.93
CA LYS A 347 -1.61 3.71 7.13
C LYS A 347 -3.08 4.18 7.11
N ASP A 348 -3.87 3.77 8.11
CA ASP A 348 -5.31 4.06 8.18
C ASP A 348 -5.61 5.57 8.31
N TRP A 349 -4.63 6.36 8.78
CA TRP A 349 -4.69 7.82 8.93
C TRP A 349 -4.46 8.60 7.64
N VAL A 350 -3.80 8.00 6.64
CA VAL A 350 -3.39 8.69 5.41
C VAL A 350 -4.57 9.24 4.60
N PRO A 351 -5.68 8.49 4.39
CA PRO A 351 -6.86 9.00 3.69
C PRO A 351 -7.41 10.29 4.30
N ALA A 352 -7.46 10.38 5.63
CA ALA A 352 -7.94 11.58 6.33
C ALA A 352 -6.99 12.77 6.16
N ALA A 353 -5.68 12.52 6.20
CA ALA A 353 -4.67 13.56 5.95
C ALA A 353 -4.72 14.08 4.50
N ILE A 354 -4.82 13.19 3.50
CA ILE A 354 -4.98 13.58 2.09
C ILE A 354 -6.25 14.41 1.91
N LEU A 355 -7.38 13.96 2.46
CA LEU A 355 -8.65 14.65 2.34
C LEU A 355 -8.61 16.05 2.96
N CYS A 356 -8.00 16.19 4.14
CA CYS A 356 -7.76 17.50 4.78
C CYS A 356 -6.98 18.43 3.84
N LEU A 357 -5.84 17.97 3.32
CA LEU A 357 -4.98 18.75 2.43
C LEU A 357 -5.66 19.12 1.10
N TRP A 358 -6.58 18.29 0.62
CA TRP A 358 -7.33 18.54 -0.61
C TRP A 358 -8.51 19.50 -0.41
N LYS A 359 -9.24 19.40 0.71
CA LYS A 359 -10.47 20.18 0.95
C LYS A 359 -10.25 21.49 1.69
N MET A 360 -9.18 21.60 2.47
CA MET A 360 -8.93 22.78 3.30
C MET A 360 -7.85 23.67 2.68
N GLN A 361 -7.98 24.98 2.86
CA GLN A 361 -6.98 25.96 2.39
C GLN A 361 -6.26 26.68 3.53
N ASP A 362 -6.89 26.78 4.70
CA ASP A 362 -6.31 27.45 5.87
C ASP A 362 -5.17 26.62 6.46
N GLY A 363 -3.93 27.13 6.31
CA GLY A 363 -2.73 26.44 6.79
C GLY A 363 -2.69 26.24 8.31
N GLY A 364 -3.30 27.13 9.10
CA GLY A 364 -3.37 27.01 10.55
C GLY A 364 -4.33 25.91 10.99
N LEU A 365 -5.50 25.82 10.35
CA LEU A 365 -6.46 24.74 10.60
C LEU A 365 -5.91 23.38 10.13
N ILE A 366 -5.21 23.32 8.99
CA ILE A 366 -4.52 22.10 8.53
C ILE A 366 -3.44 21.69 9.53
N ALA A 367 -2.60 22.62 9.99
CA ALA A 367 -1.56 22.32 10.97
C ALA A 367 -2.17 21.73 12.26
N LYS A 368 -3.24 22.34 12.77
CA LYS A 368 -3.97 21.84 13.94
C LYS A 368 -4.55 20.44 13.66
N PHE A 369 -5.19 20.24 12.51
CA PHE A 369 -5.75 18.95 12.11
C PHE A 369 -4.70 17.84 12.10
N LEU A 370 -3.52 18.08 11.52
CA LEU A 370 -2.45 17.08 11.46
C LEU A 370 -1.91 16.70 12.84
N ILE A 371 -1.83 17.67 13.76
CA ILE A 371 -1.44 17.43 15.17
C ILE A 371 -2.51 16.61 15.89
N ASP A 372 -3.78 16.96 15.73
CA ASP A 372 -4.88 16.27 16.41
C ASP A 372 -5.12 14.86 15.80
N LEU A 373 -4.85 14.66 14.50
CA LEU A 373 -4.84 13.36 13.83
C LEU A 373 -3.71 12.46 14.36
N GLU A 374 -2.53 13.03 14.61
CA GLU A 374 -1.42 12.28 15.21
C GLU A 374 -1.77 11.74 16.59
N ARG A 375 -2.35 12.60 17.43
CA ARG A 375 -2.85 12.26 18.76
C ARG A 375 -3.84 11.09 18.71
N LEU A 376 -4.85 11.17 17.84
CA LEU A 376 -5.84 10.11 17.67
C LEU A 376 -5.20 8.80 17.18
N THR A 377 -4.29 8.90 16.21
CA THR A 377 -3.60 7.72 15.66
C THR A 377 -2.75 7.04 16.73
N TYR A 378 -2.03 7.81 17.56
CA TYR A 378 -1.25 7.26 18.66
C TYR A 378 -2.12 6.67 19.78
N LEU A 379 -3.32 7.20 20.08
CA LEU A 379 -4.28 6.52 20.94
C LEU A 379 -4.56 5.11 20.39
N LEU A 380 -5.07 5.04 19.16
CA LEU A 380 -5.52 3.79 18.54
C LEU A 380 -4.36 2.78 18.45
N PHE A 381 -3.16 3.29 18.20
CA PHE A 381 -1.93 2.51 18.17
C PHE A 381 -1.53 1.99 19.57
N CYS A 382 -1.58 2.83 20.60
CA CYS A 382 -1.16 2.45 21.96
C CYS A 382 -2.14 1.48 22.65
N ILE A 383 -3.43 1.58 22.34
CA ILE A 383 -4.45 0.62 22.83
C ILE A 383 -4.53 -0.63 21.96
N ARG A 384 -3.76 -0.71 20.86
CA ARG A 384 -3.82 -1.78 19.85
C ARG A 384 -5.25 -2.01 19.33
N ALA A 385 -5.93 -0.91 19.00
CA ALA A 385 -7.29 -0.95 18.47
C ALA A 385 -7.36 -1.85 17.23
N GLU A 386 -8.43 -2.64 17.16
CA GLU A 386 -8.69 -3.52 16.03
C GLU A 386 -8.86 -2.74 14.72
N VAL A 387 -8.57 -3.39 13.59
CA VAL A 387 -8.61 -2.75 12.27
C VAL A 387 -9.96 -2.10 11.97
N ASN A 388 -11.07 -2.73 12.36
CA ASN A 388 -12.41 -2.19 12.12
C ASN A 388 -12.66 -0.91 12.92
N VAL A 389 -12.19 -0.85 14.17
CA VAL A 389 -12.28 0.33 15.03
C VAL A 389 -11.46 1.48 14.42
N ARG A 390 -10.24 1.18 13.96
CA ARG A 390 -9.38 2.20 13.33
C ARG A 390 -9.97 2.74 12.04
N ILE A 391 -10.48 1.87 11.17
CA ILE A 391 -11.15 2.28 9.92
C ILE A 391 -12.38 3.13 10.24
N SER A 392 -13.26 2.66 11.14
CA SER A 392 -14.46 3.41 11.51
C SER A 392 -14.13 4.79 12.06
N ARG A 393 -13.11 4.87 12.92
CA ARG A 393 -12.70 6.14 13.54
C ARG A 393 -12.09 7.10 12.52
N ASN A 394 -11.28 6.63 11.58
CA ASN A 394 -10.78 7.46 10.49
C ASN A 394 -11.90 7.88 9.52
N VAL A 395 -12.91 7.04 9.28
CA VAL A 395 -14.10 7.41 8.51
C VAL A 395 -14.87 8.54 9.21
N ASP A 396 -15.03 8.47 10.54
CA ASP A 396 -15.66 9.56 11.30
C ASP A 396 -14.86 10.87 11.17
N VAL A 397 -13.52 10.82 11.24
CA VAL A 397 -12.67 11.99 10.99
C VAL A 397 -12.90 12.56 9.59
N MET A 398 -12.95 11.70 8.58
CA MET A 398 -13.15 12.15 7.21
C MET A 398 -14.55 12.73 6.97
N ASP A 399 -15.58 12.19 7.63
CA ASP A 399 -16.96 12.71 7.57
C ASP A 399 -17.11 14.08 8.28
N ILE A 400 -16.14 14.52 9.08
CA ILE A 400 -16.08 15.90 9.58
C ILE A 400 -15.58 16.86 8.50
N ILE A 401 -14.60 16.43 7.69
CA ILE A 401 -13.98 17.25 6.64
C ILE A 401 -14.90 17.34 5.42
N ASP A 402 -15.48 16.20 5.03
CA ASP A 402 -16.32 16.04 3.84
C ASP A 402 -17.56 15.22 4.23
N PRO A 403 -18.60 15.87 4.80
CA PRO A 403 -19.77 15.20 5.35
C PRO A 403 -20.62 14.52 4.27
N ARG A 404 -21.09 13.30 4.59
CA ARG A 404 -22.05 12.57 3.76
C ARG A 404 -23.48 12.91 4.18
N PRO A 405 -24.35 13.42 3.29
CA PRO A 405 -25.70 13.88 3.63
C PRO A 405 -26.55 12.84 4.37
N GLU A 406 -26.36 11.56 4.08
CA GLU A 406 -27.11 10.44 4.64
C GLU A 406 -26.59 9.93 5.99
N LYS A 407 -25.51 10.52 6.55
CA LYS A 407 -24.90 10.10 7.81
C LYS A 407 -24.96 11.21 8.86
N PRO A 408 -25.22 10.88 10.13
CA PRO A 408 -25.13 11.87 11.20
C PRO A 408 -23.67 12.31 11.36
N VAL A 409 -23.48 13.61 11.64
CA VAL A 409 -22.17 14.18 11.93
C VAL A 409 -21.58 13.45 13.15
N PRO A 410 -20.35 12.92 13.05
CA PRO A 410 -19.70 12.26 14.18
C PRO A 410 -19.52 13.21 15.37
N MET A 411 -19.86 12.74 16.56
CA MET A 411 -19.84 13.55 17.79
C MET A 411 -18.41 13.90 18.24
N PHE A 412 -17.45 13.00 18.03
CA PHE A 412 -16.10 13.14 18.58
C PHE A 412 -15.02 13.31 17.50
N GLY A 413 -15.11 12.63 16.34
CA GLY A 413 -14.15 12.84 15.24
C GLY A 413 -12.67 12.72 15.64
N LEU A 414 -11.97 13.87 15.69
CA LEU A 414 -10.57 14.01 16.15
C LEU A 414 -10.42 14.23 17.66
N ASP A 415 -11.50 14.62 18.33
CA ASP A 415 -11.53 14.84 19.77
C ASP A 415 -11.67 13.52 20.52
N LEU A 416 -11.01 13.47 21.68
CA LEU A 416 -10.99 12.30 22.53
C LEU A 416 -11.95 12.52 23.71
N SER A 417 -12.88 11.60 23.88
CA SER A 417 -13.68 11.53 25.11
C SER A 417 -12.78 11.33 26.35
N GLU A 418 -13.27 11.68 27.54
CA GLU A 418 -12.54 11.42 28.79
C GLU A 418 -12.09 9.97 28.90
N ALA A 419 -12.93 9.03 28.47
CA ALA A 419 -12.61 7.62 28.56
C ALA A 419 -11.55 7.18 27.54
N GLU A 420 -11.54 7.74 26.32
CA GLU A 420 -10.46 7.53 25.35
C GLU A 420 -9.14 8.13 25.86
N GLN A 421 -9.18 9.32 26.47
CA GLN A 421 -7.99 9.92 27.09
C GLN A 421 -7.47 9.05 28.23
N PHE A 422 -8.35 8.54 29.09
CA PHE A 422 -7.99 7.59 30.14
C PHE A 422 -7.35 6.33 29.58
N GLN A 423 -7.95 5.70 28.56
CA GLN A 423 -7.39 4.51 27.91
C GLN A 423 -6.01 4.78 27.30
N PHE A 424 -5.80 5.97 26.73
CA PHE A 424 -4.49 6.36 26.23
C PHE A 424 -3.48 6.45 27.38
N LEU A 425 -3.83 7.16 28.44
CA LEU A 425 -2.96 7.36 29.60
C LEU A 425 -2.66 6.05 30.33
N ASP A 426 -3.65 5.17 30.49
CA ASP A 426 -3.48 3.84 31.09
C ASP A 426 -2.58 2.96 30.20
N ALA A 427 -2.78 3.00 28.88
CA ALA A 427 -1.95 2.29 27.92
C ALA A 427 -0.48 2.75 27.93
N LEU A 428 -0.22 4.04 28.14
CA LEU A 428 1.11 4.62 28.29
C LEU A 428 1.72 4.32 29.67
N SER A 429 0.89 4.26 30.71
CA SER A 429 1.31 4.04 32.10
C SER A 429 1.61 2.58 32.42
N GLY A 430 1.02 1.65 31.67
CA GLY A 430 1.21 0.22 31.80
C GLY A 430 2.55 -0.30 31.23
N PRO A 431 2.68 -1.63 31.06
CA PRO A 431 3.90 -2.28 30.58
C PRO A 431 4.09 -2.07 29.07
N LEU A 432 4.43 -0.84 28.66
CA LEU A 432 4.51 -0.43 27.26
C LEU A 432 5.45 -1.30 26.40
N TYR A 433 6.56 -1.80 26.97
CA TYR A 433 7.52 -2.63 26.22
C TYR A 433 6.91 -3.95 25.71
N THR A 434 5.92 -4.52 26.41
CA THR A 434 5.27 -5.77 25.99
C THR A 434 4.32 -5.56 24.82
N LYS A 435 3.97 -4.30 24.49
CA LYS A 435 3.15 -3.97 23.34
C LYS A 435 3.99 -3.95 22.06
N THR A 436 3.84 -5.00 21.27
CA THR A 436 4.51 -5.19 19.98
C THR A 436 4.46 -3.93 19.12
N ARG A 437 5.63 -3.47 18.65
CA ARG A 437 5.85 -2.30 17.78
C ARG A 437 5.48 -0.94 18.36
N VAL A 438 4.83 -0.84 19.52
CA VAL A 438 4.35 0.45 20.09
C VAL A 438 5.45 1.20 20.85
N CYS A 439 6.24 0.47 21.64
CA CYS A 439 7.15 1.08 22.61
C CYS A 439 8.18 2.03 21.96
N LYS A 440 8.86 1.58 20.88
CA LYS A 440 9.90 2.38 20.20
C LYS A 440 9.35 3.69 19.63
N PRO A 441 8.25 3.71 18.84
CA PRO A 441 7.64 4.96 18.37
C PRO A 441 7.24 5.94 19.49
N VAL A 442 6.68 5.44 20.60
CA VAL A 442 6.30 6.28 21.74
C VAL A 442 7.54 6.88 22.42
N LEU A 443 8.58 6.07 22.67
CA LEU A 443 9.82 6.56 23.28
C LEU A 443 10.52 7.60 22.39
N LEU A 444 10.60 7.38 21.08
CA LEU A 444 11.18 8.35 20.15
C LEU A 444 10.38 9.67 20.13
N ARG A 445 9.05 9.58 20.23
CA ARG A 445 8.18 10.75 20.25
C ARG A 445 8.27 11.52 21.56
N LEU A 446 8.38 10.81 22.68
CA LEU A 446 8.67 11.39 24.00
C LEU A 446 10.04 12.08 24.03
N ASP A 447 11.08 11.40 23.55
CA ASP A 447 12.45 11.93 23.51
C ASP A 447 12.53 13.20 22.67
N GLU A 448 11.85 13.21 21.51
CA GLU A 448 11.68 14.42 20.68
C GLU A 448 10.99 15.57 21.42
N ALA A 449 9.93 15.28 22.19
CA ALA A 449 9.20 16.29 22.96
C ALA A 449 10.03 16.86 24.14
N LEU A 450 10.98 16.07 24.66
CA LEU A 450 11.93 16.51 25.69
C LEU A 450 13.12 17.27 25.12
N SER A 451 13.41 17.12 23.82
CA SER A 451 14.43 17.89 23.13
C SER A 451 13.97 19.32 22.86
N SER A 452 14.85 20.31 23.02
CA SER A 452 14.63 21.69 22.54
C SER A 452 14.57 21.81 21.01
N GLY A 453 14.58 20.67 20.31
CA GLY A 453 14.22 20.55 18.91
C GLY A 453 15.36 20.21 17.95
N GLY A 454 16.52 19.81 18.48
CA GLY A 454 17.70 19.42 17.68
C GLY A 454 17.86 17.92 17.45
N ALA A 455 17.07 17.08 18.12
CA ALA A 455 17.27 15.64 18.04
C ALA A 455 16.69 15.05 16.74
N THR A 456 17.58 14.55 15.88
CA THR A 456 17.25 13.71 14.73
C THR A 456 17.81 12.32 15.01
N TYR A 457 16.98 11.30 14.88
CA TYR A 457 17.33 9.93 15.26
C TYR A 457 17.53 9.08 14.01
N ASP A 458 18.75 8.58 13.80
CA ASP A 458 19.08 7.59 12.78
C ASP A 458 18.50 6.22 13.10
N ASP A 459 18.43 5.31 12.12
CA ASP A 459 17.74 4.01 12.24
C ASP A 459 18.33 3.03 13.27
N ILE A 460 19.53 3.31 13.81
CA ILE A 460 20.25 2.41 14.73
C ILE A 460 19.90 2.66 16.22
N VAL A 461 18.66 3.02 16.51
CA VAL A 461 18.16 3.14 17.90
C VAL A 461 17.63 1.81 18.42
N SER A 462 18.03 1.47 19.64
CA SER A 462 17.57 0.32 20.43
C SER A 462 16.99 0.78 21.77
N ILE A 463 16.07 -0.01 22.34
CA ILE A 463 15.52 0.23 23.67
C ILE A 463 16.37 -0.53 24.68
N GLU A 464 16.76 0.13 25.76
CA GLU A 464 17.41 -0.49 26.90
C GLU A 464 16.52 -0.48 28.14
N HIS A 465 16.58 -1.57 28.90
CA HIS A 465 15.96 -1.71 30.21
C HIS A 465 16.99 -1.39 31.29
N VAL A 466 16.82 -0.29 32.00
CA VAL A 466 17.78 0.09 33.04
C VAL A 466 17.76 -0.94 34.18
N LEU A 467 16.60 -1.17 34.80
CA LEU A 467 16.31 -2.39 35.57
C LEU A 467 16.19 -3.56 34.59
N PRO A 468 17.10 -4.56 34.64
CA PRO A 468 17.12 -5.67 33.70
C PRO A 468 15.84 -6.53 33.73
N GLN A 469 15.58 -7.23 32.63
CA GLN A 469 14.50 -8.23 32.56
C GLN A 469 14.80 -9.49 33.39
N THR A 470 16.09 -9.80 33.56
CA THR A 470 16.56 -10.90 34.39
C THR A 470 17.46 -10.34 35.48
N VAL A 471 17.05 -10.50 36.74
CA VAL A 471 17.80 -10.06 37.92
C VAL A 471 18.41 -11.28 38.59
N ASN A 472 19.74 -11.26 38.78
CA ASN A 472 20.45 -12.35 39.44
C ASN A 472 20.34 -12.21 40.97
N GLU A 473 20.20 -13.34 41.66
CA GLU A 473 20.27 -13.36 43.13
C GLU A 473 21.63 -12.83 43.61
N GLY A 474 21.60 -11.93 44.59
CA GLY A 474 22.80 -11.29 45.15
C GLY A 474 23.32 -10.05 44.41
N SER A 475 22.75 -9.69 43.25
CA SER A 475 23.02 -8.40 42.57
C SER A 475 22.46 -7.20 43.33
N ASP A 476 22.95 -5.98 43.02
CA ASP A 476 22.42 -4.74 43.58
C ASP A 476 20.94 -4.54 43.22
N TRP A 477 20.53 -5.03 42.04
CA TRP A 477 19.14 -5.01 41.60
C TRP A 477 18.21 -5.80 42.52
N ALA A 478 18.68 -6.93 43.08
CA ALA A 478 17.89 -7.72 44.02
C ALA A 478 17.71 -7.01 45.38
N GLN A 479 18.64 -6.14 45.76
CA GLN A 479 18.54 -5.32 46.97
C GLN A 479 17.65 -4.10 46.75
N LEU A 480 17.78 -3.43 45.59
CA LEU A 480 16.99 -2.25 45.23
C LEU A 480 15.51 -2.59 44.95
N PHE A 481 15.25 -3.79 44.46
CA PHE A 481 13.90 -4.31 44.19
C PHE A 481 13.75 -5.71 44.77
N PRO A 482 13.55 -5.86 46.09
CA PRO A 482 13.50 -7.17 46.74
C PRO A 482 12.24 -7.96 46.35
N VAL A 483 11.14 -7.28 46.07
CA VAL A 483 9.84 -7.88 45.74
C VAL A 483 9.77 -8.22 44.24
N GLU A 484 9.64 -9.51 43.92
CA GLU A 484 9.58 -9.97 42.52
C GLU A 484 8.41 -9.36 41.73
N GLN A 485 7.26 -9.18 42.39
CA GLN A 485 6.08 -8.61 41.75
C GLN A 485 6.32 -7.15 41.32
N GLU A 486 7.03 -6.36 42.13
CA GLU A 486 7.40 -4.98 41.78
C GLU A 486 8.37 -4.96 40.59
N ARG A 487 9.33 -5.90 40.55
CA ARG A 487 10.23 -6.05 39.38
C ARG A 487 9.40 -6.27 38.11
N LYS A 488 8.54 -7.30 38.11
CA LYS A 488 7.67 -7.62 36.96
C LYS A 488 6.79 -6.45 36.54
N GLU A 489 6.27 -5.68 37.48
CA GLU A 489 5.41 -4.54 37.21
C GLU A 489 6.16 -3.37 36.53
N TRP A 490 7.39 -3.08 36.97
CA TRP A 490 8.12 -1.86 36.60
C TRP A 490 9.13 -2.04 35.47
N THR A 491 9.62 -3.25 35.23
CA THR A 491 10.62 -3.54 34.19
C THR A 491 10.20 -3.00 32.82
N HIS A 492 8.94 -3.17 32.43
CA HIS A 492 8.45 -2.86 31.08
C HIS A 492 7.75 -1.49 30.94
N ARG A 493 7.76 -0.66 31.98
CA ARG A 493 7.11 0.66 31.98
C ARG A 493 8.03 1.75 31.46
N LEU A 494 7.45 2.82 30.92
CA LEU A 494 8.15 3.99 30.38
C LEU A 494 9.30 4.48 31.27
N ALA A 495 9.10 4.57 32.59
CA ALA A 495 10.12 5.06 33.53
C ALA A 495 11.43 4.26 33.49
N ASN A 496 11.37 2.96 33.20
CA ASN A 496 12.54 2.09 33.19
C ASN A 496 13.23 1.99 31.80
N LEU A 497 12.62 2.57 30.77
CA LEU A 497 13.07 2.42 29.40
C LEU A 497 13.83 3.65 28.94
N VAL A 498 14.94 3.43 28.25
CA VAL A 498 15.78 4.47 27.66
C VAL A 498 16.18 4.11 26.24
N LEU A 499 16.63 5.12 25.48
CA LEU A 499 17.08 4.94 24.10
C LEU A 499 18.61 4.89 24.06
N LEU A 500 19.15 3.88 23.37
CA LEU A 500 20.60 3.73 23.16
C LEU A 500 20.88 3.34 21.72
N THR A 501 22.09 3.65 21.24
CA THR A 501 22.59 3.01 20.02
C THR A 501 22.79 1.52 20.27
N ARG A 502 22.59 0.69 19.24
CA ARG A 502 22.71 -0.77 19.36
C ARG A 502 24.07 -1.20 19.95
N ARG A 503 25.15 -0.50 19.58
CA ARG A 503 26.51 -0.74 20.10
C ARG A 503 26.61 -0.55 21.61
N LEU A 504 26.02 0.52 22.14
CA LEU A 504 26.05 0.83 23.58
C LEU A 504 25.16 -0.12 24.36
N ASN A 505 23.99 -0.47 23.81
CA ASN A 505 23.07 -1.40 24.44
C ASN A 505 23.70 -2.80 24.66
N THR A 506 24.40 -3.33 23.64
CA THR A 506 25.14 -4.61 23.78
C THR A 506 26.19 -4.58 24.90
N LYS A 507 26.79 -3.41 25.18
CA LYS A 507 27.80 -3.26 26.26
C LYS A 507 27.16 -3.13 27.65
N ALA A 508 25.95 -2.60 27.74
CA ALA A 508 25.26 -2.39 29.02
C ALA A 508 24.88 -3.71 29.71
N SER A 509 24.45 -4.72 28.95
CA SER A 509 24.12 -6.07 29.45
C SER A 509 23.19 -6.04 30.68
N ASN A 510 23.23 -7.07 31.53
CA ASN A 510 22.50 -7.13 32.80
C ASN A 510 23.36 -6.69 34.00
N TRP A 511 24.33 -5.80 33.77
CA TRP A 511 25.19 -5.30 34.85
C TRP A 511 24.43 -4.46 35.87
N ASP A 512 25.03 -4.25 37.04
CA ASP A 512 24.52 -3.34 38.07
C ASP A 512 24.43 -1.89 37.55
N PHE A 513 23.60 -1.09 38.21
CA PHE A 513 23.21 0.25 37.73
C PHE A 513 24.40 1.14 37.42
N ASP A 514 25.39 1.23 38.32
CA ASP A 514 26.55 2.11 38.13
C ASP A 514 27.37 1.71 36.91
N ARG A 515 27.56 0.42 36.69
CA ARG A 515 28.27 -0.10 35.52
C ARG A 515 27.50 0.18 34.23
N LYS A 516 26.17 -0.04 34.21
CA LYS A 516 25.32 0.33 33.07
C LYS A 516 25.42 1.82 32.75
N LYS A 517 25.33 2.66 33.79
CA LYS A 517 25.43 4.11 33.69
C LYS A 517 26.76 4.52 33.04
N THR A 518 27.89 3.95 33.46
CA THR A 518 29.19 4.21 32.80
C THR A 518 29.18 3.82 31.31
N GLN A 519 28.54 2.70 30.94
CA GLN A 519 28.48 2.26 29.53
C GLN A 519 27.60 3.16 28.66
N TYR A 520 26.50 3.71 29.20
CA TYR A 520 25.60 4.59 28.46
C TYR A 520 26.30 5.85 27.92
N PHE A 521 27.34 6.30 28.64
CA PHE A 521 28.09 7.53 28.36
C PHE A 521 29.55 7.25 28.00
N ALA A 522 29.86 6.05 27.50
CA ALA A 522 31.20 5.67 27.06
C ALA A 522 31.59 6.24 25.67
N SER A 523 30.87 7.25 25.16
CA SER A 523 31.24 8.00 23.95
C SER A 523 32.38 8.98 24.22
N GLU A 524 33.06 9.43 23.16
CA GLU A 524 34.21 10.34 23.25
C GLU A 524 33.87 11.68 23.93
N ASP A 525 32.63 12.13 23.80
CA ASP A 525 32.10 13.36 24.41
C ASP A 525 31.39 13.13 25.76
N GLY A 526 31.30 11.88 26.23
CA GLY A 526 30.60 11.51 27.45
C GLY A 526 29.09 11.79 27.44
N SER A 527 28.50 12.02 26.26
CA SER A 527 27.11 12.46 26.11
C SER A 527 26.26 11.45 25.31
N SER A 528 25.02 11.26 25.74
CA SER A 528 23.99 10.56 24.96
C SER A 528 23.20 11.56 24.10
N PRO A 529 22.90 11.25 22.82
CA PRO A 529 22.07 12.10 21.97
C PRO A 529 20.58 12.08 22.37
N PHE A 530 20.19 11.20 23.30
CA PHE A 530 18.80 11.01 23.72
C PHE A 530 18.54 11.70 25.08
N PRO A 531 17.70 12.76 25.14
CA PRO A 531 17.27 13.39 26.40
C PRO A 531 16.78 12.43 27.49
N LEU A 532 16.05 11.38 27.12
CA LEU A 532 15.57 10.33 28.03
C LEU A 532 16.72 9.64 28.75
N THR A 533 17.81 9.37 28.03
CA THR A 533 19.01 8.72 28.54
C THR A 533 19.86 9.71 29.33
N GLN A 534 19.98 10.96 28.88
CA GLN A 534 20.67 12.03 29.62
C GLN A 534 20.12 12.21 31.03
N ALA A 535 18.81 12.10 31.21
CA ALA A 535 18.20 12.16 32.54
C ALA A 535 18.69 11.06 33.51
N VAL A 536 19.28 9.96 33.03
CA VAL A 536 19.88 8.90 33.86
C VAL A 536 21.18 9.36 34.53
N LEU A 537 21.94 10.29 33.92
CA LEU A 537 23.18 10.82 34.51
C LEU A 537 22.94 11.46 35.87
N GLN A 538 21.83 12.18 35.99
CA GLN A 538 21.51 12.99 37.16
C GLN A 538 20.96 12.17 38.33
N THR A 539 20.76 10.86 38.15
CA THR A 539 20.18 9.98 39.15
C THR A 539 21.25 9.22 39.93
N PRO A 540 21.31 9.34 41.27
CA PRO A 540 22.26 8.59 42.10
C PRO A 540 21.86 7.12 42.29
N THR A 541 20.57 6.81 42.39
CA THR A 541 20.07 5.45 42.60
C THR A 541 18.81 5.15 41.79
N TRP A 542 18.74 3.99 41.14
CA TRP A 542 17.60 3.57 40.32
C TRP A 542 16.61 2.70 41.10
N ASN A 543 15.96 3.28 42.11
CA ASN A 543 15.03 2.57 43.01
C ASN A 543 13.54 2.77 42.62
N LEU A 544 12.63 2.08 43.32
CA LEU A 544 11.20 2.13 43.06
C LEU A 544 10.59 3.54 43.18
N GLN A 545 11.00 4.32 44.18
CA GLN A 545 10.48 5.68 44.37
C GLN A 545 10.85 6.58 43.19
N PHE A 546 12.11 6.49 42.74
CA PHE A 546 12.56 7.21 41.55
C PHE A 546 11.78 6.80 40.29
N LEU A 547 11.53 5.50 40.09
CA LEU A 547 10.73 5.03 38.95
C LEU A 547 9.30 5.60 38.97
N LYS A 548 8.66 5.68 40.15
CA LYS A 548 7.33 6.29 40.31
C LYS A 548 7.33 7.78 39.94
N ASP A 549 8.30 8.54 40.45
CA ASP A 549 8.39 9.97 40.18
C ASP A 549 8.73 10.24 38.70
N ARG A 550 9.68 9.48 38.14
CA ARG A 550 10.02 9.53 36.71
C ARG A 550 8.81 9.18 35.85
N GLN A 551 8.06 8.13 36.19
CA GLN A 551 6.84 7.76 35.46
C GLN A 551 5.86 8.93 35.38
N ARG A 552 5.60 9.59 36.53
CA ARG A 552 4.71 10.76 36.59
C ARG A 552 5.20 11.87 35.66
N THR A 553 6.50 12.21 35.70
CA THR A 553 7.07 13.26 34.83
C THR A 553 6.97 12.90 33.34
N LEU A 554 7.27 11.66 32.96
CA LEU A 554 7.22 11.24 31.56
C LEU A 554 5.77 11.20 31.03
N ILE A 555 4.82 10.72 31.84
CA ILE A 555 3.40 10.75 31.50
C ILE A 555 2.87 12.18 31.41
N GLN A 556 3.31 13.10 32.26
CA GLN A 556 2.97 14.52 32.15
C GLN A 556 3.52 15.15 30.87
N ALA A 557 4.74 14.81 30.46
CA ALA A 557 5.32 15.28 29.19
C ALA A 557 4.51 14.78 27.98
N LEU A 558 4.13 13.50 27.95
CA LEU A 558 3.25 12.93 26.92
C LEU A 558 1.84 13.54 26.97
N GLY A 559 1.30 13.74 28.17
CA GLY A 559 0.00 14.38 28.36
C GLY A 559 -0.01 15.81 27.83
N LYS A 560 1.06 16.59 28.03
CA LYS A 560 1.21 17.92 27.42
C LYS A 560 1.30 17.84 25.89
N LEU A 561 2.12 16.92 25.37
CA LEU A 561 2.32 16.73 23.93
C LEU A 561 1.00 16.41 23.21
N TRP A 562 0.24 15.47 23.76
CA TRP A 562 -1.02 14.98 23.19
C TRP A 562 -2.25 15.65 23.80
N LYS A 563 -2.10 16.75 24.55
CA LYS A 563 -3.21 17.50 25.16
C LYS A 563 -4.19 16.58 25.92
N LEU A 564 -3.66 15.67 26.75
CA LEU A 564 -4.42 14.73 27.56
C LEU A 564 -4.58 15.25 28.99
N GLU A 565 -5.75 15.02 29.58
CA GLU A 565 -6.02 15.32 30.98
C GLU A 565 -5.43 14.23 31.89
N VAL A 566 -4.21 14.44 32.37
CA VAL A 566 -3.46 13.44 33.18
C VAL A 566 -4.15 13.10 34.52
N SER A 567 -4.95 14.02 35.08
CA SER A 567 -5.73 13.80 36.31
C SER A 567 -6.75 12.67 36.18
N LEU A 568 -7.10 12.24 34.96
CA LEU A 568 -7.97 11.08 34.75
C LEU A 568 -7.38 9.77 35.30
N LEU A 569 -6.04 9.67 35.44
CA LEU A 569 -5.40 8.51 36.06
C LEU A 569 -5.70 8.40 37.57
N ASP A 570 -5.97 9.51 38.24
CA ASP A 570 -6.34 9.51 39.66
C ASP A 570 -7.78 8.98 39.87
N ARG A 571 -8.58 8.95 38.80
CA ARG A 571 -9.95 8.45 38.75
C ARG A 571 -10.03 7.06 38.10
N ALA A 572 -8.94 6.29 38.12
CA ALA A 572 -8.85 5.02 37.39
C ALA A 572 -9.97 4.04 37.73
N ASP A 573 -10.47 4.02 38.97
CA ASP A 573 -11.57 3.13 39.38
C ASP A 573 -12.89 3.47 38.66
N ASP A 574 -13.17 4.75 38.38
CA ASP A 574 -14.36 5.20 37.63
C ASP A 574 -14.41 4.62 36.20
N PHE A 575 -13.23 4.38 35.62
CA PHE A 575 -13.06 3.97 34.22
C PHE A 575 -12.72 2.49 34.07
N ARG A 576 -11.96 1.89 34.99
CA ARG A 576 -11.62 0.45 34.97
C ARG A 576 -12.83 -0.42 35.31
N SER A 577 -13.79 0.09 36.09
CA SER A 577 -15.05 -0.59 36.37
C SER A 577 -16.09 -0.45 35.23
N LYS A 578 -15.78 0.32 34.18
CA LYS A 578 -16.67 0.60 33.04
C LYS A 578 -15.97 0.28 31.72
N PRO A 579 -16.08 -0.94 31.19
CA PRO A 579 -15.51 -1.25 29.88
C PRO A 579 -16.22 -0.41 28.82
N LEU A 580 -15.49 0.43 28.08
CA LEU A 580 -15.95 0.91 26.79
C LEU A 580 -15.58 -0.11 25.73
N SER A 581 -16.55 -0.94 25.35
CA SER A 581 -16.55 -1.43 23.97
C SER A 581 -16.82 -0.24 23.05
N ALA A 582 -16.18 -0.22 21.88
CA ALA A 582 -16.48 0.66 20.77
C ALA A 582 -17.82 0.32 20.10
N THR A 583 -18.84 0.08 20.91
CA THR A 583 -20.22 -0.05 20.49
C THR A 583 -20.91 1.12 21.15
N LYS A 584 -21.55 2.01 20.38
CA LYS A 584 -22.65 2.79 20.93
C LYS A 584 -23.52 1.78 21.68
N LEU A 585 -23.53 1.82 23.00
CA LEU A 585 -24.65 1.31 23.76
C LEU A 585 -25.81 2.10 23.18
N VAL A 586 -26.60 1.44 22.33
CA VAL A 586 -28.02 1.78 22.23
C VAL A 586 -28.44 1.81 23.69
N GLU A 587 -28.85 2.96 24.21
CA GLU A 587 -29.48 3.03 25.52
C GLU A 587 -30.72 2.15 25.41
N ILE A 588 -30.58 0.87 25.79
CA ILE A 588 -31.72 -0.03 25.82
C ILE A 588 -32.46 0.37 27.09
N GLU A 589 -33.59 1.04 26.91
CA GLU A 589 -34.46 1.41 28.03
C GLU A 589 -34.69 0.19 28.94
N GLU A 590 -34.35 0.35 30.22
CA GLU A 590 -34.54 -0.69 31.22
C GLU A 590 -36.03 -1.02 31.36
N GLY A 591 -36.36 -2.31 31.32
CA GLY A 591 -37.74 -2.79 31.43
C GLY A 591 -38.49 -2.99 30.12
N THR A 592 -37.83 -2.74 28.98
CA THR A 592 -38.32 -3.17 27.67
C THR A 592 -38.14 -4.69 27.46
N TRP A 593 -38.88 -5.25 26.50
CA TRP A 593 -38.69 -6.65 26.08
C TRP A 593 -37.28 -6.91 25.53
N LEU A 594 -36.64 -5.90 24.95
CA LEU A 594 -35.28 -5.99 24.44
C LEU A 594 -34.25 -6.11 25.58
N SER A 595 -34.32 -5.25 26.61
CA SER A 595 -33.41 -5.33 27.75
C SER A 595 -33.60 -6.62 28.55
N ASP A 596 -34.83 -7.07 28.72
CA ASP A 596 -35.13 -8.31 29.45
C ASP A 596 -34.69 -9.57 28.69
N THR A 597 -34.84 -9.59 27.36
CA THR A 597 -34.35 -10.69 26.51
C THR A 597 -32.82 -10.76 26.51
N LEU A 598 -32.15 -9.60 26.41
CA LEU A 598 -30.69 -9.54 26.46
C LEU A 598 -30.15 -9.96 27.83
N ARG A 599 -30.79 -9.50 28.92
CA ARG A 599 -30.42 -9.89 30.28
C ARG A 599 -30.56 -11.39 30.51
N ALA A 600 -31.70 -11.96 30.11
CA ALA A 600 -31.95 -13.40 30.24
C ALA A 600 -30.89 -14.23 29.50
N LEU A 601 -30.53 -13.83 28.28
CA LEU A 601 -29.51 -14.54 27.50
C LEU A 601 -28.11 -14.42 28.10
N LYS A 602 -27.76 -13.27 28.67
CA LYS A 602 -26.50 -13.07 29.41
C LYS A 602 -26.44 -13.91 30.68
N GLU A 603 -27.52 -13.99 31.44
CA GLU A 603 -27.60 -14.83 32.65
C GLU A 603 -27.52 -16.34 32.34
N LEU A 604 -27.85 -16.74 31.11
CA LEU A 604 -27.66 -18.11 30.59
C LEU A 604 -26.25 -18.35 29.99
N GLY A 605 -25.28 -17.46 30.25
CA GLY A 605 -23.91 -17.61 29.74
C GLY A 605 -23.73 -17.11 28.30
N GLY A 606 -24.63 -16.27 27.80
CA GLY A 606 -24.53 -15.62 26.49
C GLY A 606 -24.98 -16.48 25.30
N LYS A 607 -25.52 -17.68 25.56
CA LYS A 607 -25.97 -18.65 24.54
C LYS A 607 -27.08 -19.54 25.09
N ALA A 608 -28.22 -19.62 24.41
CA ALA A 608 -29.34 -20.47 24.83
C ALA A 608 -30.24 -20.90 23.66
N PHE A 609 -30.91 -22.04 23.82
CA PHE A 609 -32.03 -22.41 22.95
C PHE A 609 -33.30 -21.66 23.35
N LEU A 610 -34.20 -21.43 22.40
CA LEU A 610 -35.45 -20.69 22.63
C LEU A 610 -36.26 -21.16 23.86
N PRO A 611 -36.46 -22.47 24.13
CA PRO A 611 -37.21 -22.91 25.31
C PRO A 611 -36.59 -22.41 26.63
N ASP A 612 -35.27 -22.54 26.79
CA ASP A 612 -34.56 -22.11 28.00
C ASP A 612 -34.58 -20.59 28.14
N LEU A 613 -34.43 -19.89 27.00
CA LEU A 613 -34.50 -18.44 26.95
C LEU A 613 -35.89 -17.93 27.34
N TYR A 614 -36.97 -18.58 26.90
CA TYR A 614 -38.34 -18.19 27.27
C TYR A 614 -38.57 -18.28 28.78
N VAL A 615 -38.17 -19.40 29.39
CA VAL A 615 -38.27 -19.58 30.85
C VAL A 615 -37.48 -18.50 31.59
N LYS A 616 -36.29 -18.19 31.10
CA LYS A 616 -35.44 -17.17 31.75
C LYS A 616 -35.98 -15.75 31.59
N VAL A 617 -36.53 -15.39 30.42
CA VAL A 617 -37.18 -14.09 30.20
C VAL A 617 -38.41 -13.94 31.10
N GLU A 618 -39.22 -15.00 31.23
CA GLU A 618 -40.36 -15.04 32.14
C GLU A 618 -39.91 -14.79 33.58
N GLN A 619 -38.87 -15.47 34.06
CA GLN A 619 -38.30 -15.24 35.38
C GLN A 619 -37.83 -13.79 35.58
N VAL A 620 -37.03 -13.27 34.64
CA VAL A 620 -36.52 -11.88 34.68
C VAL A 620 -37.66 -10.86 34.79
N ARG A 621 -38.78 -11.09 34.08
CA ARG A 621 -39.92 -10.18 34.11
C ARG A 621 -40.76 -10.29 35.38
N LEU A 622 -40.97 -11.51 35.89
CA LEU A 622 -41.70 -11.73 37.13
C LEU A 622 -40.94 -11.18 38.34
N ASP A 623 -39.62 -11.38 38.40
CA ASP A 623 -38.76 -10.85 39.47
C ASP A 623 -38.79 -9.31 39.50
N ALA A 624 -38.89 -8.69 38.33
CA ALA A 624 -39.02 -7.24 38.18
C ALA A 624 -40.47 -6.72 38.29
N LYS A 625 -41.45 -7.58 38.64
CA LYS A 625 -42.90 -7.27 38.73
C LYS A 625 -43.47 -6.62 37.45
N ARG A 626 -43.03 -7.07 36.27
CA ARG A 626 -43.46 -6.54 34.97
C ARG A 626 -44.54 -7.40 34.31
N SER A 627 -45.26 -6.82 33.35
CA SER A 627 -46.32 -7.51 32.62
C SER A 627 -45.79 -8.69 31.79
N LEU A 628 -46.51 -9.80 31.82
CA LEU A 628 -46.22 -11.02 31.06
C LEU A 628 -47.50 -11.47 30.32
N PRO A 629 -47.70 -11.04 29.06
CA PRO A 629 -48.88 -11.42 28.28
C PRO A 629 -48.76 -12.87 27.80
N ALA A 630 -49.90 -13.51 27.52
CA ALA A 630 -49.96 -14.92 27.10
C ALA A 630 -49.15 -15.23 25.82
N ASN A 631 -48.88 -14.22 24.98
CA ASN A 631 -48.10 -14.34 23.75
C ASN A 631 -46.61 -13.94 23.91
N TYR A 632 -46.07 -13.87 25.13
CA TYR A 632 -44.71 -13.36 25.36
C TYR A 632 -43.62 -14.08 24.55
N GLN A 633 -43.75 -15.38 24.30
CA GLN A 633 -42.77 -16.15 23.51
C GLN A 633 -42.66 -15.65 22.06
N ALA A 634 -43.78 -15.19 21.47
CA ALA A 634 -43.80 -14.58 20.15
C ALA A 634 -43.14 -13.19 20.17
N ILE A 635 -43.34 -12.43 21.26
CA ILE A 635 -42.69 -11.13 21.47
C ILE A 635 -41.17 -11.31 21.56
N VAL A 636 -40.69 -12.25 22.36
CA VAL A 636 -39.26 -12.56 22.51
C VAL A 636 -38.65 -12.98 21.17
N ARG A 637 -39.34 -13.83 20.40
CA ARG A 637 -38.86 -14.25 19.07
C ARG A 637 -38.74 -13.07 18.10
N LYS A 638 -39.77 -12.21 18.06
CA LYS A 638 -39.76 -11.00 17.24
C LYS A 638 -38.61 -10.06 17.62
N ILE A 639 -38.36 -9.86 18.92
CA ILE A 639 -37.23 -9.06 19.42
C ILE A 639 -35.89 -9.63 18.96
N LEU A 640 -35.70 -10.96 19.07
CA LEU A 640 -34.48 -11.63 18.63
C LEU A 640 -34.26 -11.44 17.13
N GLU A 641 -35.30 -11.67 16.32
CA GLU A 641 -35.25 -11.54 14.86
C GLU A 641 -34.97 -10.10 14.43
N GLU A 642 -35.73 -9.12 14.94
CA GLU A 642 -35.58 -7.70 14.58
C GLU A 642 -34.20 -7.12 14.94
N ASN A 643 -33.58 -7.63 16.01
CA ASN A 643 -32.27 -7.17 16.52
C ASN A 643 -31.12 -8.15 16.21
N SER A 644 -31.34 -9.07 15.26
CA SER A 644 -30.33 -10.04 14.83
C SER A 644 -29.43 -9.54 13.70
N GLU A 645 -28.25 -10.15 13.54
CA GLU A 645 -27.40 -9.98 12.35
C GLU A 645 -28.10 -10.34 11.02
N ASP A 646 -29.12 -11.22 11.07
CA ASP A 646 -29.84 -11.73 9.91
C ASP A 646 -31.03 -10.85 9.46
N SER A 647 -31.31 -9.74 10.17
CA SER A 647 -32.45 -8.85 9.88
C SER A 647 -32.18 -7.88 8.73
N ASP A 648 -33.03 -7.88 7.70
CA ASP A 648 -32.99 -6.92 6.58
C ASP A 648 -33.15 -5.46 7.05
N ALA A 649 -33.79 -5.23 8.21
CA ALA A 649 -34.00 -3.90 8.79
C ALA A 649 -32.74 -3.33 9.49
N HIS A 650 -31.71 -4.15 9.72
CA HIS A 650 -30.48 -3.77 10.44
C HIS A 650 -29.19 -3.97 9.62
N ARG A 651 -29.18 -3.42 8.40
CA ARG A 651 -27.96 -2.94 7.72
C ARG A 651 -27.25 -1.76 8.44
N LYS A 652 -27.33 -1.63 9.77
CA LYS A 652 -26.74 -0.53 10.56
C LYS A 652 -26.06 -1.04 11.85
N ARG A 653 -24.73 -1.14 11.82
CA ARG A 653 -23.70 -1.00 12.89
C ARG A 653 -23.88 -1.64 14.29
N HIS A 654 -25.02 -2.16 14.75
CA HIS A 654 -25.20 -2.66 16.14
C HIS A 654 -26.25 -3.80 16.26
N SER A 655 -25.92 -5.04 15.84
CA SER A 655 -26.75 -6.22 16.12
C SER A 655 -26.49 -6.74 17.53
N LEU A 656 -27.53 -7.12 18.28
CA LEU A 656 -27.40 -7.60 19.67
C LEU A 656 -27.46 -9.12 19.80
N PHE A 657 -28.02 -9.79 18.78
CA PHE A 657 -28.21 -11.23 18.77
C PHE A 657 -27.73 -11.86 17.46
N ARG A 658 -27.31 -13.12 17.53
CA ARG A 658 -27.01 -13.94 16.35
C ARG A 658 -27.73 -15.27 16.47
N ASN A 659 -28.39 -15.69 15.41
CA ASN A 659 -28.96 -17.03 15.31
C ASN A 659 -27.85 -18.00 14.90
N ALA A 660 -27.34 -18.77 15.87
CA ALA A 660 -26.20 -19.67 15.66
C ALA A 660 -26.58 -21.00 15.00
N ASP A 661 -27.87 -21.38 15.03
CA ASP A 661 -28.40 -22.57 14.34
C ASP A 661 -29.88 -22.34 13.99
N LYS A 662 -30.13 -21.93 12.74
CA LYS A 662 -31.47 -21.61 12.22
C LYS A 662 -32.43 -22.79 12.30
N GLY A 663 -31.94 -24.04 12.31
CA GLY A 663 -32.75 -25.25 12.39
C GLY A 663 -33.15 -25.65 13.81
N LYS A 664 -32.36 -25.27 14.82
CA LYS A 664 -32.58 -25.67 16.23
C LYS A 664 -32.99 -24.53 17.17
N GLY A 665 -33.01 -23.29 16.69
CA GLY A 665 -33.44 -22.13 17.49
C GLY A 665 -32.42 -21.73 18.55
N LEU A 666 -31.12 -21.80 18.22
CA LEU A 666 -30.02 -21.44 19.09
C LEU A 666 -29.63 -19.97 18.91
N TRP A 667 -29.65 -19.20 19.99
CA TRP A 667 -29.35 -17.77 19.98
C TRP A 667 -28.15 -17.46 20.85
N ILE A 668 -27.30 -16.53 20.39
CA ILE A 668 -26.17 -16.01 21.16
C ILE A 668 -26.18 -14.48 21.16
N VAL A 669 -25.53 -13.89 22.16
CA VAL A 669 -25.19 -12.46 22.15
C VAL A 669 -24.17 -12.22 21.03
N ALA A 670 -24.46 -11.27 20.13
CA ALA A 670 -23.61 -10.94 18.99
C ALA A 670 -22.38 -10.11 19.40
#